data_AF-A0A8D8QU03-F1
#
_entry.id   AF-A0A8D8QU03-F1
#
_cell.length_a   1.000
_cell.length_b   1.000
_cell.length_c   1.000
_cell.angle_alpha   90.00
_cell.angle_beta   90.00
_cell.angle_gamma   90.00
#
_symmetry.space_group_name_H-M   'P 1'
#
loop_
_entity.id
_entity.type
_entity.pdbx_description
1 polymer ?
#
loop_
_entity_poly.entity_id
_entity_poly.type
_entity_poly.pdbx_seq_one_letter_code
_entity_poly.pdbx_strand_id
1 'polypeptide(L)'
;MHDFCSFEKKRTHIKIPTKIFNRKVTVDHDVEDCYSFKYALLGGLLPKEEEIRSREKDFDNMNWDLLDFPVDFCLLSRFEEFNSIFVNVFGLNEKDEVVILKATSNSRYIKHVDLLFMTNNVCASRYYTITDLSKLLHPQITKDRTRPFFLCKACLTHFSSQEKFEVHHSLCSLYPPTRVELPSIENNILKFENFRHQQMIPYVIYADFECLLEKVDTCDLDPSSSYTNQIQVHTPFSFAYYIVGPDKDSCKFVTYMGKKGEDVVQIFLDFLGQEALLIEEKYKSISKIDRSSQEDRNRFNNAESCHQCGKVFSDSSDKCWDHDHMSQKGNLRFVLCKKCNFKYCKSDFIPIFLHNFTNYDCQLIAGNLGYTENKTHVIPLSEEKYISVIKNINSSIQLRFVDSYKFLAASLAELVGNLSLDQFHHLKENFPSVDLELLRRKQVFCYDYLDTYDKLKETSLPAKKDFFNRLHNKDISDEDYSFVQMVWEKFQIKSLAEFSSFYLKTDVLLLADCFQNFRSLCFSIYQLDPAWYFTIPGLAFDAMLYFTNIRLELLIDYDQVLFFEQAIIGGVSQCCLRYCEANNKYMGRHFNSSLPSSFISYLDCNGLYSWSMSLHLPTSNFKWLDKDELQYFNCKENILNIDEKFNKEKGFFFEITIDYPDHLHDSHQDLPFLPISQIPPNAKQRKLLLTLNRKEKYICHYKTLQTAIANGLVLVQVHRGISFTQSDWLKKFVDYNTIIGPRKLSSVDNTSISKPTIIDRGPNHLT
;
A
#
# COMPACT_ATOMS: atom_id res chain seq x y z
N MET A 1 -2.07 -5.48 39.55
CA MET A 1 -2.77 -6.50 38.77
C MET A 1 -1.81 -7.64 38.49
N HIS A 2 -1.58 -8.46 39.51
CA HIS A 2 -1.00 -9.80 39.39
C HIS A 2 -2.21 -10.74 39.41
N ASP A 3 -2.45 -11.49 38.33
CA ASP A 3 -3.24 -12.74 38.24
C ASP A 3 -3.81 -12.95 36.83
N PHE A 4 -2.93 -13.05 35.83
CA PHE A 4 -3.23 -13.68 34.54
C PHE A 4 -2.23 -14.79 34.25
N CYS A 5 -2.12 -15.76 35.16
CA CYS A 5 -1.37 -16.98 34.86
C CYS A 5 -1.95 -18.19 35.60
N SER A 6 -3.24 -18.44 35.38
CA SER A 6 -3.86 -19.74 35.64
C SER A 6 -4.39 -20.33 34.32
N PHE A 7 -3.56 -20.34 33.27
CA PHE A 7 -3.78 -21.29 32.18
C PHE A 7 -3.37 -22.67 32.72
N GLU A 8 -4.32 -23.60 32.72
CA GLU A 8 -4.09 -24.99 33.13
C GLU A 8 -2.81 -25.54 32.49
N LYS A 9 -1.95 -26.16 33.30
CA LYS A 9 -0.78 -26.95 32.89
C LYS A 9 -1.21 -28.13 32.00
N LYS A 10 -1.55 -27.87 30.75
CA LYS A 10 -1.96 -28.89 29.78
C LYS A 10 -0.83 -29.13 28.81
N ARG A 11 -0.47 -30.41 28.66
CA ARG A 11 0.30 -30.90 27.51
C ARG A 11 -0.62 -30.83 26.29
N THR A 12 -0.50 -29.81 25.47
CA THR A 12 -1.12 -29.81 24.15
C THR A 12 -0.14 -30.44 23.18
N HIS A 13 -0.42 -31.67 22.75
CA HIS A 13 0.34 -32.26 21.64
C HIS A 13 -0.06 -31.53 20.35
N ILE A 14 0.46 -30.31 20.14
CA ILE A 14 0.38 -29.66 18.84
C ILE A 14 1.11 -30.61 17.87
N LYS A 15 0.36 -31.23 16.96
CA LYS A 15 0.93 -32.23 16.06
C LYS A 15 1.53 -31.55 14.86
N ILE A 16 2.79 -31.85 14.57
CA ILE A 16 3.44 -31.46 13.33
C ILE A 16 2.66 -32.09 12.15
N PRO A 17 2.38 -31.35 11.07
CA PRO A 17 1.75 -31.92 9.88
C PRO A 17 2.51 -33.16 9.38
N THR A 18 1.79 -34.21 8.98
CA THR A 18 2.36 -35.50 8.55
C THR A 18 3.44 -35.34 7.47
N LYS A 19 3.27 -34.36 6.56
CA LYS A 19 4.23 -34.04 5.50
C LYS A 19 5.61 -33.61 6.02
N ILE A 20 5.65 -32.96 7.18
CA ILE A 20 6.87 -32.47 7.83
C ILE A 20 7.42 -33.55 8.76
N PHE A 21 6.56 -34.19 9.57
CA PHE A 21 6.95 -35.26 10.48
C PHE A 21 7.67 -36.42 9.76
N ASN A 22 7.16 -36.86 8.61
CA ASN A 22 7.74 -37.95 7.82
C ASN A 22 9.17 -37.68 7.32
N ARG A 23 9.63 -36.43 7.37
CA ARG A 23 10.99 -36.05 6.92
C ARG A 23 12.06 -36.39 7.95
N LYS A 24 11.69 -36.64 9.22
CA LYS A 24 12.63 -36.98 10.32
C LYS A 24 13.74 -35.94 10.53
N VAL A 25 13.43 -34.66 10.33
CA VAL A 25 14.36 -33.52 10.51
C VAL A 25 13.90 -32.51 11.56
N THR A 26 12.78 -32.82 12.23
CA THR A 26 12.21 -32.04 13.33
C THR A 26 12.08 -32.93 14.55
N VAL A 27 12.59 -32.49 15.70
CA VAL A 27 12.56 -33.24 16.96
C VAL A 27 11.59 -32.56 17.92
N ASP A 28 10.62 -33.34 18.42
CA ASP A 28 9.72 -32.95 19.49
C ASP A 28 10.24 -33.53 20.81
N HIS A 29 10.64 -32.68 21.72
CA HIS A 29 11.10 -33.09 23.04
C HIS A 29 9.86 -33.28 23.93
N ASP A 30 9.61 -34.47 24.48
CA ASP A 30 8.41 -34.76 25.30
C ASP A 30 8.40 -33.98 26.63
N VAL A 31 7.99 -32.71 26.58
CA VAL A 31 8.03 -31.72 27.66
C VAL A 31 6.78 -30.81 27.67
N GLU A 32 6.54 -30.10 28.77
CA GLU A 32 5.45 -29.11 28.89
C GLU A 32 5.60 -27.97 27.87
N ASP A 33 4.49 -27.52 27.28
CA ASP A 33 4.50 -26.54 26.18
C ASP A 33 5.18 -25.23 26.54
N CYS A 34 4.98 -24.77 27.78
CA CYS A 34 5.62 -23.56 28.30
C CYS A 34 7.15 -23.62 28.27
N TYR A 35 7.77 -24.80 28.42
CA TYR A 35 9.23 -24.96 28.39
C TYR A 35 9.76 -25.49 27.06
N SER A 36 8.90 -25.68 26.05
CA SER A 36 9.29 -26.26 24.75
C SER A 36 10.47 -25.52 24.10
N PHE A 37 10.56 -24.19 24.24
CA PHE A 37 11.69 -23.40 23.75
C PHE A 37 13.04 -23.84 24.35
N LYS A 38 13.11 -24.03 25.68
CA LYS A 38 14.34 -24.42 26.38
C LYS A 38 14.89 -25.74 25.84
N TYR A 39 14.03 -26.75 25.71
CA TYR A 39 14.43 -28.07 25.23
C TYR A 39 14.70 -28.11 23.73
N ALA A 40 13.95 -27.34 22.93
CA ALA A 40 14.21 -27.22 21.51
C ALA A 40 15.57 -26.55 21.24
N LEU A 41 15.94 -25.54 22.03
CA LEU A 41 17.26 -24.89 21.99
C LEU A 41 18.38 -25.86 22.38
N LEU A 42 18.18 -26.62 23.48
CA LEU A 42 19.09 -27.67 23.93
C LEU A 42 19.36 -28.71 22.84
N GLY A 43 18.31 -29.22 22.20
CA GLY A 43 18.42 -30.20 21.13
C GLY A 43 19.14 -29.66 19.89
N GLY A 44 19.12 -28.35 19.65
CA GLY A 44 19.86 -27.73 18.56
C GLY A 44 21.35 -27.51 18.85
N LEU A 45 21.71 -27.38 20.13
CA LEU A 45 23.10 -27.20 20.57
C LEU A 45 23.83 -28.50 20.86
N LEU A 46 23.10 -29.58 21.14
CA LEU A 46 23.65 -30.90 21.47
C LEU A 46 23.36 -31.92 20.35
N PRO A 47 24.37 -32.68 19.88
CA PRO A 47 24.21 -33.57 18.73
C PRO A 47 23.45 -34.90 18.99
N LYS A 48 23.08 -35.23 20.25
CA LYS A 48 22.38 -36.49 20.61
C LYS A 48 21.34 -36.31 21.72
N GLU A 49 20.18 -36.96 21.59
CA GLU A 49 19.06 -36.91 22.57
C GLU A 49 19.45 -37.44 23.97
N GLU A 50 20.31 -38.46 24.04
CA GLU A 50 20.78 -39.06 25.31
C GLU A 50 21.61 -38.07 26.17
N GLU A 51 22.14 -37.00 25.57
CA GLU A 51 22.90 -35.95 26.25
C GLU A 51 22.01 -34.82 26.79
N ILE A 52 20.76 -34.67 26.31
CA ILE A 52 19.90 -33.52 26.66
C ILE A 52 19.47 -33.57 28.14
N ARG A 53 19.00 -34.74 28.60
CA ARG A 53 18.57 -34.95 30.00
C ARG A 53 19.72 -35.01 30.99
N SER A 54 20.92 -35.39 30.54
CA SER A 54 22.11 -35.49 31.39
C SER A 54 22.90 -34.17 31.49
N ARG A 55 22.77 -33.29 30.49
CA ARG A 55 23.41 -31.96 30.42
C ARG A 55 22.45 -30.79 30.62
N GLU A 56 21.24 -31.05 31.12
CA GLU A 56 20.28 -29.99 31.46
C GLU A 56 20.88 -28.95 32.43
N LYS A 57 21.78 -29.41 33.31
CA LYS A 57 22.56 -28.58 34.25
C LYS A 57 23.60 -27.67 33.59
N ASP A 58 24.10 -28.01 32.40
CA ASP A 58 25.07 -27.18 31.66
C ASP A 58 24.41 -25.89 31.13
N PHE A 59 23.08 -25.87 31.02
CA PHE A 59 22.26 -24.74 30.57
C PHE A 59 21.67 -23.88 31.70
N ASP A 60 21.83 -24.29 32.96
CA ASP A 60 21.54 -23.43 34.11
C ASP A 60 22.51 -22.22 34.18
N ASN A 61 23.61 -22.27 33.42
CA ASN A 61 24.56 -21.17 33.24
C ASN A 61 24.12 -20.14 32.17
N MET A 62 23.03 -20.38 31.43
CA MET A 62 22.48 -19.39 30.50
C MET A 62 21.63 -18.37 31.24
N ASN A 63 21.65 -17.12 30.77
CA ASN A 63 20.81 -16.08 31.34
C ASN A 63 19.39 -16.19 30.78
N TRP A 64 18.48 -16.64 31.65
CA TRP A 64 17.04 -16.79 31.37
C TRP A 64 16.19 -15.67 31.98
N ASP A 65 16.78 -14.78 32.79
CA ASP A 65 16.06 -13.77 33.59
C ASP A 65 15.28 -12.74 32.74
N LEU A 66 15.51 -12.75 31.43
CA LEU A 66 14.93 -11.82 30.46
C LEU A 66 13.81 -12.44 29.60
N LEU A 67 13.46 -13.72 29.83
CA LEU A 67 12.42 -14.43 29.08
C LEU A 67 11.30 -14.88 29.99
N ASP A 68 10.07 -14.47 29.66
CA ASP A 68 8.87 -15.05 30.22
C ASP A 68 8.53 -16.35 29.46
N PHE A 69 8.07 -17.37 30.19
CA PHE A 69 7.61 -18.63 29.60
C PHE A 69 6.07 -18.65 29.55
N PRO A 70 5.45 -19.03 28.42
CA PRO A 70 6.03 -19.45 27.14
C PRO A 70 6.76 -18.32 26.38
N VAL A 71 7.89 -18.65 25.76
CA VAL A 71 8.75 -17.67 25.07
C VAL A 71 8.13 -17.18 23.77
N ASP A 72 7.87 -15.89 23.68
CA ASP A 72 7.58 -15.20 22.41
C ASP A 72 8.88 -14.95 21.65
N PHE A 73 8.92 -15.31 20.37
CA PHE A 73 10.09 -15.11 19.52
C PHE A 73 10.46 -13.62 19.35
N CYS A 74 9.54 -12.69 19.61
CA CYS A 74 9.79 -11.25 19.63
C CYS A 74 10.75 -10.81 20.74
N LEU A 75 10.84 -11.58 21.83
CA LEU A 75 11.69 -11.26 22.99
C LEU A 75 13.12 -11.82 22.87
N LEU A 76 13.42 -12.58 21.81
CA LEU A 76 14.68 -13.32 21.68
C LEU A 76 15.90 -12.43 21.45
N SER A 77 15.75 -11.22 20.93
CA SER A 77 16.91 -10.37 20.60
C SER A 77 17.82 -10.10 21.80
N ARG A 78 17.25 -9.86 22.99
CA ARG A 78 18.05 -9.66 24.21
C ARG A 78 18.67 -10.97 24.69
N PHE A 79 17.92 -12.06 24.67
CA PHE A 79 18.41 -13.39 25.04
C PHE A 79 19.65 -13.80 24.23
N GLU A 80 19.65 -13.52 22.93
CA GLU A 80 20.76 -13.83 22.02
C GLU A 80 22.04 -13.05 22.34
N GLU A 81 21.92 -11.77 22.70
CA GLU A 81 23.07 -10.93 23.08
C GLU A 81 23.75 -11.41 24.36
N PHE A 82 22.98 -11.76 25.39
CA PHE A 82 23.54 -12.22 26.67
C PHE A 82 24.15 -13.62 26.60
N ASN A 83 23.64 -14.49 25.72
CA ASN A 83 24.06 -15.88 25.65
C ASN A 83 24.98 -16.19 24.46
N SER A 84 25.28 -15.21 23.60
CA SER A 84 26.15 -15.35 22.41
C SER A 84 25.75 -16.52 21.49
N ILE A 85 24.45 -16.76 21.37
CA ILE A 85 23.84 -17.79 20.51
C ILE A 85 22.83 -17.09 19.61
N PHE A 86 22.72 -17.55 18.37
CA PHE A 86 21.67 -17.08 17.47
C PHE A 86 20.59 -18.15 17.26
N VAL A 87 19.32 -17.74 17.32
CA VAL A 87 18.15 -18.60 17.14
C VAL A 87 17.37 -18.14 15.91
N ASN A 88 17.34 -19.00 14.88
CA ASN A 88 16.42 -18.88 13.78
C ASN A 88 15.10 -19.57 14.15
N VAL A 89 13.97 -18.90 13.95
CA VAL A 89 12.63 -19.40 14.18
C VAL A 89 11.86 -19.40 12.87
N PHE A 90 11.41 -20.58 12.47
CA PHE A 90 10.60 -20.79 11.28
C PHE A 90 9.18 -21.18 11.67
N GLY A 91 8.20 -20.86 10.84
CA GLY A 91 6.80 -21.25 10.99
C GLY A 91 6.30 -22.05 9.80
N LEU A 92 5.02 -22.42 9.81
CA LEU A 92 4.33 -23.01 8.67
C LEU A 92 3.16 -22.12 8.23
N ASN A 93 3.00 -21.93 6.92
CA ASN A 93 1.82 -21.27 6.36
C ASN A 93 0.64 -22.24 6.19
N GLU A 94 -0.51 -21.74 5.72
CA GLU A 94 -1.73 -22.54 5.47
C GLU A 94 -1.53 -23.75 4.51
N LYS A 95 -0.43 -23.77 3.74
CA LYS A 95 -0.07 -24.85 2.79
C LYS A 95 0.96 -25.84 3.36
N ASP A 96 1.30 -25.74 4.64
CA ASP A 96 2.40 -26.46 5.31
C ASP A 96 3.79 -26.13 4.73
N GLU A 97 3.96 -24.93 4.14
CA GLU A 97 5.27 -24.46 3.68
C GLU A 97 5.99 -23.67 4.76
N VAL A 98 7.32 -23.77 4.77
CA VAL A 98 8.14 -23.14 5.80
C VAL A 98 8.24 -21.64 5.51
N VAL A 99 8.02 -20.83 6.53
CA VAL A 99 8.12 -19.37 6.49
C VAL A 99 9.11 -18.88 7.55
N ILE A 100 9.72 -17.72 7.30
CA ILE A 100 10.63 -17.09 8.26
C ILE A 100 9.78 -16.30 9.25
N LEU A 101 9.88 -16.62 10.54
CA LEU A 101 9.31 -15.78 11.62
C LEU A 101 10.38 -14.88 12.22
N LYS A 102 11.58 -15.44 12.41
CA LYS A 102 12.78 -14.72 12.83
C LYS A 102 14.00 -15.43 12.26
N ALA A 103 14.88 -14.68 11.62
CA ALA A 103 16.21 -15.19 11.25
C ALA A 103 17.23 -14.08 11.43
N THR A 104 18.50 -14.37 11.22
CA THR A 104 19.50 -13.33 11.01
C THR A 104 20.36 -13.64 9.81
N SER A 105 20.84 -12.58 9.20
CA SER A 105 21.95 -12.60 8.28
C SER A 105 23.31 -12.42 8.97
N ASN A 106 23.32 -12.11 10.27
CA ASN A 106 24.51 -11.75 11.02
C ASN A 106 25.32 -12.98 11.42
N SER A 107 26.60 -13.01 11.02
CA SER A 107 27.56 -14.08 11.32
C SER A 107 28.33 -13.85 12.64
N ARG A 108 27.93 -12.84 13.45
CA ARG A 108 28.60 -12.47 14.70
C ARG A 108 28.73 -13.61 15.71
N TYR A 109 27.82 -14.59 15.69
CA TYR A 109 27.79 -15.68 16.67
C TYR A 109 28.22 -17.00 16.03
N ILE A 110 29.05 -17.76 16.73
CA ILE A 110 29.61 -19.03 16.25
C ILE A 110 28.56 -20.14 16.22
N LYS A 111 27.50 -20.02 17.03
CA LYS A 111 26.46 -21.06 17.19
C LYS A 111 25.10 -20.55 16.71
N HIS A 112 24.57 -21.21 15.68
CA HIS A 112 23.21 -20.99 15.17
C HIS A 112 22.34 -22.21 15.46
N VAL A 113 21.15 -21.96 15.99
CA VAL A 113 20.13 -22.99 16.23
C VAL A 113 18.91 -22.69 15.37
N ASP A 114 18.40 -23.70 14.68
CA ASP A 114 17.20 -23.59 13.86
C ASP A 114 16.02 -24.25 14.59
N LEU A 115 14.95 -23.50 14.83
CA LEU A 115 13.74 -23.95 15.52
C LEU A 115 12.51 -23.80 14.62
N LEU A 116 11.53 -24.70 14.80
CA LEU A 116 10.20 -24.59 14.22
C LEU A 116 9.21 -24.18 15.32
N PHE A 117 8.45 -23.13 15.08
CA PHE A 117 7.40 -22.63 15.97
C PHE A 117 6.02 -22.95 15.39
N MET A 118 5.13 -23.48 16.22
CA MET A 118 3.75 -23.77 15.85
C MET A 118 2.80 -23.28 16.93
N THR A 119 1.64 -22.78 16.50
CA THR A 119 0.56 -22.34 17.37
C THR A 119 -0.72 -23.09 17.05
N ASN A 120 -1.61 -23.21 18.04
CA ASN A 120 -2.96 -23.72 17.84
C ASN A 120 -4.01 -22.60 17.95
N ASN A 121 -5.27 -22.91 17.63
CA ASN A 121 -6.40 -21.96 17.69
C ASN A 121 -6.74 -21.48 19.11
N VAL A 122 -6.08 -21.98 20.15
CA VAL A 122 -6.30 -21.65 21.56
C VAL A 122 -5.09 -20.87 22.13
N CYS A 123 -4.26 -20.29 21.26
CA CYS A 123 -3.04 -19.55 21.62
C CYS A 123 -1.98 -20.36 22.39
N ALA A 124 -2.05 -21.69 22.39
CA ALA A 124 -0.93 -22.50 22.86
C ALA A 124 0.14 -22.56 21.77
N SER A 125 1.40 -22.42 22.17
CA SER A 125 2.55 -22.39 21.26
C SER A 125 3.59 -23.44 21.65
N ARG A 126 4.31 -23.96 20.66
CA ARG A 126 5.33 -25.00 20.87
C ARG A 126 6.50 -24.85 19.91
N TYR A 127 7.71 -25.07 20.41
CA TYR A 127 8.95 -25.09 19.64
C TYR A 127 9.47 -26.52 19.41
N TYR A 128 10.02 -26.76 18.22
CA TYR A 128 10.69 -28.01 17.83
C TYR A 128 12.10 -27.71 17.33
N THR A 129 13.05 -28.61 17.58
CA THR A 129 14.40 -28.48 17.01
C THR A 129 14.37 -28.88 15.54
N ILE A 130 14.98 -28.07 14.67
CA ILE A 130 15.26 -28.45 13.28
C ILE A 130 16.71 -28.94 13.22
N THR A 131 16.91 -30.22 12.86
CA THR A 131 18.24 -30.82 12.78
C THR A 131 18.92 -30.58 11.42
N ASP A 132 18.13 -30.41 10.37
CA ASP A 132 18.63 -30.15 9.01
C ASP A 132 17.61 -29.32 8.21
N LEU A 133 17.82 -28.00 8.21
CA LEU A 133 16.94 -27.05 7.51
C LEU A 133 16.94 -27.26 5.99
N SER A 134 18.07 -27.64 5.39
CA SER A 134 18.17 -27.89 3.95
C SER A 134 17.32 -29.07 3.52
N LYS A 135 17.34 -30.18 4.29
CA LYS A 135 16.43 -31.32 4.06
C LYS A 135 14.97 -30.96 4.32
N LEU A 136 14.70 -30.11 5.31
CA LEU A 136 13.35 -29.63 5.58
C LEU A 136 12.80 -28.84 4.38
N LEU A 137 13.61 -28.01 3.71
CA LEU A 137 13.16 -27.18 2.59
C LEU A 137 13.26 -27.86 1.21
N HIS A 138 14.01 -28.95 1.10
CA HIS A 138 14.25 -29.68 -0.17
C HIS A 138 12.99 -29.85 -1.04
N PRO A 139 11.84 -30.33 -0.50
CA PRO A 139 10.62 -30.53 -1.30
C PRO A 139 9.93 -29.23 -1.76
N GLN A 140 10.21 -28.11 -1.10
CA GLN A 140 9.70 -26.78 -1.50
C GLN A 140 10.60 -26.17 -2.58
N ILE A 141 11.88 -26.54 -2.60
CA ILE A 141 12.90 -25.95 -3.45
C ILE A 141 13.04 -26.68 -4.78
N THR A 142 13.09 -28.02 -4.77
CA THR A 142 13.37 -28.80 -5.98
C THR A 142 12.65 -30.15 -6.00
N LYS A 143 12.36 -30.61 -7.23
CA LYS A 143 11.82 -31.96 -7.47
C LYS A 143 12.90 -33.03 -7.34
N ASP A 144 14.15 -32.70 -7.65
CA ASP A 144 15.29 -33.61 -7.48
C ASP A 144 15.79 -33.55 -6.04
N ARG A 145 15.43 -34.56 -5.24
CA ARG A 145 15.68 -34.63 -3.80
C ARG A 145 17.10 -35.06 -3.41
N THR A 146 18.00 -35.24 -4.39
CA THR A 146 19.32 -35.85 -4.17
C THR A 146 20.48 -34.86 -4.26
N ARG A 147 20.29 -33.74 -4.97
CA ARG A 147 21.36 -32.76 -5.18
C ARG A 147 21.56 -31.88 -3.94
N PRO A 148 22.79 -31.76 -3.40
CA PRO A 148 23.09 -30.81 -2.35
C PRO A 148 23.05 -29.37 -2.91
N PHE A 149 22.61 -28.43 -2.08
CA PHE A 149 22.59 -27.00 -2.39
C PHE A 149 23.02 -26.19 -1.16
N PHE A 150 23.51 -24.98 -1.40
CA PHE A 150 23.80 -24.00 -0.37
C PHE A 150 22.56 -23.15 -0.14
N LEU A 151 22.09 -23.06 1.10
CA LEU A 151 20.86 -22.36 1.47
C LEU A 151 21.20 -21.07 2.24
N CYS A 152 20.63 -19.94 1.80
CA CYS A 152 20.64 -18.72 2.60
C CYS A 152 19.49 -18.76 3.62
N LYS A 153 19.81 -18.85 4.91
CA LYS A 153 18.80 -18.90 5.98
C LYS A 153 17.99 -17.60 6.12
N ALA A 154 18.55 -16.49 5.66
CA ALA A 154 17.91 -15.18 5.74
C ALA A 154 16.83 -14.96 4.67
N CYS A 155 16.93 -15.60 3.51
CA CYS A 155 15.95 -15.44 2.42
C CYS A 155 15.33 -16.73 1.89
N LEU A 156 15.84 -17.88 2.33
CA LEU A 156 15.53 -19.24 1.86
C LEU A 156 15.85 -19.51 0.38
N THR A 157 16.60 -18.64 -0.29
CA THR A 157 17.14 -18.91 -1.64
C THR A 157 18.27 -19.95 -1.59
N HIS A 158 18.45 -20.68 -2.70
CA HIS A 158 19.42 -21.78 -2.79
C HIS A 158 20.37 -21.61 -3.98
N PHE A 159 21.58 -22.14 -3.84
CA PHE A 159 22.66 -22.03 -4.83
C PHE A 159 23.33 -23.38 -5.06
N SER A 160 23.72 -23.64 -6.30
CA SER A 160 24.43 -24.86 -6.69
C SER A 160 25.94 -24.81 -6.45
N SER A 161 26.48 -23.62 -6.17
CA SER A 161 27.92 -23.37 -5.97
C SER A 161 28.14 -22.48 -4.75
N GLN A 162 29.20 -22.76 -3.99
CA GLN A 162 29.58 -21.98 -2.81
C GLN A 162 29.91 -20.51 -3.16
N GLU A 163 30.63 -20.28 -4.26
CA GLU A 163 30.99 -18.92 -4.70
C GLU A 163 29.76 -18.02 -4.89
N LYS A 164 28.73 -18.51 -5.61
CA LYS A 164 27.47 -17.77 -5.77
C LYS A 164 26.75 -17.53 -4.44
N PHE A 165 26.79 -18.50 -3.53
CA PHE A 165 26.22 -18.33 -2.20
C PHE A 165 26.95 -17.25 -1.39
N GLU A 166 28.28 -17.20 -1.44
CA GLU A 166 29.08 -16.19 -0.73
C GLU A 166 28.83 -14.78 -1.28
N VAL A 167 28.77 -14.64 -2.61
CA VAL A 167 28.38 -13.38 -3.27
C VAL A 167 26.98 -12.96 -2.82
N HIS A 168 26.01 -13.85 -2.92
CA HIS A 168 24.65 -13.60 -2.48
C HIS A 168 24.57 -13.21 -1.00
N HIS A 169 25.24 -13.96 -0.12
CA HIS A 169 25.23 -13.75 1.31
C HIS A 169 25.81 -12.37 1.68
N SER A 170 26.83 -11.90 0.97
CA SER A 170 27.38 -10.55 1.17
C SER A 170 26.38 -9.43 0.84
N LEU A 171 25.47 -9.66 -0.11
CA LEU A 171 24.43 -8.69 -0.50
C LEU A 171 23.19 -8.81 0.39
N CYS A 172 22.68 -10.03 0.55
CA CYS A 172 21.48 -10.34 1.32
C CYS A 172 21.64 -9.96 2.79
N SER A 173 22.86 -10.05 3.33
CA SER A 173 23.09 -9.75 4.74
C SER A 173 22.90 -8.30 5.14
N LEU A 174 22.89 -7.39 4.17
CA LEU A 174 22.59 -5.98 4.37
C LEU A 174 21.11 -5.69 4.63
N TYR A 175 20.24 -6.66 4.35
CA TYR A 175 18.79 -6.52 4.45
C TYR A 175 18.20 -7.40 5.56
N PRO A 176 17.03 -7.02 6.11
CA PRO A 176 16.30 -7.89 7.03
C PRO A 176 15.92 -9.24 6.37
N PRO A 177 16.02 -10.35 7.11
CA PRO A 177 15.62 -11.66 6.62
C PRO A 177 14.17 -11.68 6.14
N THR A 178 13.97 -12.08 4.89
CA THR A 178 12.67 -12.05 4.20
C THR A 178 12.58 -13.21 3.22
N ARG A 179 11.50 -13.99 3.25
CA ARG A 179 11.25 -15.03 2.23
C ARG A 179 10.97 -14.35 0.90
N VAL A 180 11.77 -14.67 -0.11
CA VAL A 180 11.68 -14.03 -1.44
C VAL A 180 10.86 -14.91 -2.38
N GLU A 181 9.86 -14.31 -3.01
CA GLU A 181 9.10 -14.93 -4.10
C GLU A 181 9.28 -14.09 -5.37
N LEU A 182 10.03 -14.62 -6.34
CA LEU A 182 10.26 -13.97 -7.63
C LEU A 182 9.30 -14.51 -8.69
N PRO A 183 8.97 -13.71 -9.72
CA PRO A 183 8.18 -14.21 -10.84
C PRO A 183 8.92 -15.34 -11.57
N SER A 184 8.15 -16.28 -12.16
CA SER A 184 8.72 -17.29 -13.04
C SER A 184 9.05 -16.69 -14.41
N ILE A 185 9.93 -17.35 -15.17
CA ILE A 185 10.29 -16.95 -16.56
C ILE A 185 9.04 -16.79 -17.45
N GLU A 186 8.01 -17.60 -17.23
CA GLU A 186 6.76 -17.53 -18.01
C GLU A 186 5.87 -16.34 -17.60
N ASN A 187 6.05 -15.79 -16.40
CA ASN A 187 5.20 -14.76 -15.79
C ASN A 187 6.00 -13.51 -15.38
N ASN A 188 7.18 -13.29 -15.94
CA ASN A 188 8.02 -12.13 -15.63
C ASN A 188 7.67 -10.88 -16.45
N ILE A 189 6.55 -10.87 -17.17
CA ILE A 189 6.15 -9.69 -17.95
C ILE A 189 4.99 -8.99 -17.26
N LEU A 190 5.29 -7.81 -16.70
CA LEU A 190 4.29 -6.87 -16.20
C LEU A 190 3.63 -6.14 -17.38
N LYS A 191 2.30 -6.16 -17.38
CA LYS A 191 1.44 -5.51 -18.38
C LYS A 191 0.05 -5.31 -17.76
N PHE A 192 -0.79 -4.50 -18.37
CA PHE A 192 -2.17 -4.36 -17.92
C PHE A 192 -2.94 -5.69 -18.07
N GLU A 193 -3.56 -6.15 -16.98
CA GLU A 193 -4.38 -7.37 -16.96
C GLU A 193 -5.80 -7.16 -16.41
N ASN A 194 -6.05 -6.06 -15.71
CA ASN A 194 -7.28 -5.81 -14.96
C ASN A 194 -8.40 -5.24 -15.82
N PHE A 195 -8.66 -5.92 -16.94
CA PHE A 195 -9.63 -5.49 -17.93
C PHE A 195 -11.06 -5.37 -17.38
N ARG A 196 -11.41 -6.14 -16.34
CA ARG A 196 -12.71 -6.02 -15.66
C ARG A 196 -12.94 -4.63 -15.03
N HIS A 197 -11.88 -3.90 -14.68
CA HIS A 197 -12.00 -2.56 -14.11
C HIS A 197 -12.48 -1.51 -15.13
N GLN A 198 -12.58 -1.90 -16.41
CA GLN A 198 -13.23 -1.12 -17.47
C GLN A 198 -14.76 -1.18 -17.42
N GLN A 199 -15.34 -1.93 -16.48
CA GLN A 199 -16.76 -1.91 -16.18
C GLN A 199 -17.00 -1.01 -14.96
N MET A 200 -18.02 -0.16 -15.01
CA MET A 200 -18.46 0.56 -13.82
C MET A 200 -19.08 -0.44 -12.83
N ILE A 201 -18.67 -0.40 -11.57
CA ILE A 201 -19.33 -1.14 -10.49
C ILE A 201 -20.77 -0.59 -10.36
N PRO A 202 -21.81 -1.44 -10.52
CA PRO A 202 -23.18 -0.94 -10.58
C PRO A 202 -23.71 -0.37 -9.27
N TYR A 203 -23.29 -0.92 -8.13
CA TYR A 203 -23.74 -0.49 -6.80
C TYR A 203 -22.55 -0.04 -5.97
N VAL A 204 -22.62 1.17 -5.43
CA VAL A 204 -21.62 1.75 -4.56
C VAL A 204 -22.32 2.37 -3.35
N ILE A 205 -21.77 2.17 -2.16
CA ILE A 205 -22.33 2.70 -0.92
C ILE A 205 -21.42 3.80 -0.40
N TYR A 206 -21.99 4.89 0.06
CA TYR A 206 -21.30 5.95 0.80
C TYR A 206 -21.84 5.98 2.22
N ALA A 207 -20.98 6.07 3.22
CA ALA A 207 -21.42 6.01 4.61
C ALA A 207 -20.60 6.94 5.49
N ASP A 208 -21.17 7.28 6.64
CA ASP A 208 -20.53 8.06 7.69
C ASP A 208 -21.20 7.78 9.05
N PHE A 209 -20.47 8.08 10.13
CA PHE A 209 -20.92 7.90 11.52
C PHE A 209 -20.89 9.22 12.29
N GLU A 210 -21.80 9.35 13.23
CA GLU A 210 -21.69 10.37 14.28
C GLU A 210 -21.44 9.73 15.64
N CYS A 211 -20.53 10.33 16.39
CA CYS A 211 -20.09 9.86 17.69
C CYS A 211 -20.38 10.88 18.79
N LEU A 212 -20.72 10.37 19.97
CA LEU A 212 -20.69 11.15 21.21
C LEU A 212 -19.24 11.24 21.66
N LEU A 213 -18.83 12.45 22.07
CA LEU A 213 -17.48 12.71 22.57
C LEU A 213 -17.47 12.70 24.10
N GLU A 214 -17.49 11.51 24.68
CA GLU A 214 -17.48 11.32 26.13
C GLU A 214 -16.13 11.75 26.71
N LYS A 215 -16.13 12.66 27.68
CA LYS A 215 -14.89 13.21 28.26
C LYS A 215 -14.25 12.19 29.20
N VAL A 216 -12.93 12.06 29.11
CA VAL A 216 -12.13 11.19 29.99
C VAL A 216 -11.39 12.05 31.01
N ASP A 217 -11.49 11.69 32.29
CA ASP A 217 -10.67 12.29 33.34
C ASP A 217 -9.26 11.67 33.30
N THR A 218 -8.24 12.52 33.17
CA THR A 218 -6.84 12.07 33.20
C THR A 218 -6.11 12.55 34.44
N CYS A 219 -5.15 11.74 34.91
CA CYS A 219 -4.32 12.03 36.08
C CYS A 219 -3.32 13.16 35.79
N ASP A 220 -2.80 13.81 36.84
CA ASP A 220 -1.75 14.83 36.72
C ASP A 220 -0.50 14.29 36.01
N LEU A 221 0.08 15.13 35.15
CA LEU A 221 1.10 14.78 34.18
C LEU A 221 2.51 14.90 34.77
N ASP A 222 3.36 13.88 34.59
CA ASP A 222 4.78 13.96 34.95
C ASP A 222 5.53 14.82 33.90
N PRO A 223 6.15 15.95 34.30
CA PRO A 223 6.88 16.83 33.38
C PRO A 223 8.13 16.20 32.75
N SER A 224 8.60 15.07 33.28
CA SER A 224 9.86 14.45 32.88
C SER A 224 9.72 13.36 31.80
N SER A 225 8.49 13.02 31.39
CA SER A 225 8.22 11.98 30.41
C SER A 225 7.28 12.45 29.29
N SER A 226 7.47 11.91 28.08
CA SER A 226 6.52 12.10 26.98
C SER A 226 5.31 11.22 27.24
N TYR A 227 4.12 11.81 27.20
CA TYR A 227 2.85 11.09 27.41
C TYR A 227 1.84 11.43 26.32
N THR A 228 0.88 10.52 26.12
CA THR A 228 -0.30 10.74 25.28
C THR A 228 -1.48 11.03 26.21
N ASN A 229 -2.15 12.17 26.04
CA ASN A 229 -3.33 12.51 26.83
C ASN A 229 -4.59 12.00 26.12
N GLN A 230 -5.31 11.06 26.73
CA GLN A 230 -6.62 10.63 26.23
C GLN A 230 -7.67 11.66 26.68
N ILE A 231 -8.24 12.41 25.73
CA ILE A 231 -9.14 13.52 26.04
C ILE A 231 -10.61 13.06 26.02
N GLN A 232 -10.97 12.21 25.04
CA GLN A 232 -12.34 11.79 24.76
C GLN A 232 -12.39 10.32 24.30
N VAL A 233 -13.48 9.64 24.64
CA VAL A 233 -13.91 8.37 24.05
C VAL A 233 -15.02 8.68 23.04
N HIS A 234 -14.87 8.16 21.82
CA HIS A 234 -15.80 8.38 20.74
C HIS A 234 -16.77 7.19 20.66
N THR A 235 -18.03 7.40 21.04
CA THR A 235 -19.05 6.35 21.04
C THR A 235 -20.03 6.58 19.88
N PRO A 236 -20.09 5.71 18.86
CA PRO A 236 -21.03 5.88 17.75
C PRO A 236 -22.48 5.85 18.24
N PHE A 237 -23.26 6.88 17.90
CA PHE A 237 -24.69 6.95 18.25
C PHE A 237 -25.60 6.99 17.02
N SER A 238 -25.08 7.33 15.84
CA SER A 238 -25.85 7.27 14.60
C SER A 238 -24.95 6.97 13.41
N PHE A 239 -25.57 6.44 12.35
CA PHE A 239 -24.94 6.27 11.05
C PHE A 239 -25.90 6.66 9.94
N ALA A 240 -25.35 6.97 8.78
CA ALA A 240 -26.11 7.02 7.55
C ALA A 240 -25.32 6.36 6.42
N TYR A 241 -26.05 5.81 5.46
CA TYR A 241 -25.46 5.39 4.21
C TYR A 241 -26.38 5.67 3.03
N TYR A 242 -25.77 5.92 1.88
CA TYR A 242 -26.42 6.15 0.62
C TYR A 242 -25.94 5.15 -0.42
N ILE A 243 -26.86 4.35 -0.94
CA ILE A 243 -26.64 3.41 -2.02
C ILE A 243 -26.86 4.16 -3.33
N VAL A 244 -25.84 4.19 -4.19
CA VAL A 244 -25.95 4.65 -5.58
C VAL A 244 -26.00 3.42 -6.48
N GLY A 245 -27.11 3.25 -7.19
CA GLY A 245 -27.31 2.18 -8.15
C GLY A 245 -27.24 2.64 -9.61
N PRO A 246 -27.48 1.74 -10.59
CA PRO A 246 -27.40 2.04 -12.02
C PRO A 246 -28.49 3.00 -12.54
N ASP A 247 -29.60 3.13 -11.81
CA ASP A 247 -30.74 3.98 -12.14
C ASP A 247 -31.24 4.71 -10.89
N LYS A 248 -32.12 5.70 -11.09
CA LYS A 248 -32.64 6.52 -9.98
C LYS A 248 -33.42 5.68 -8.97
N ASP A 249 -34.22 4.74 -9.44
CA ASP A 249 -35.06 3.89 -8.60
C ASP A 249 -34.25 2.90 -7.75
N SER A 250 -32.99 2.66 -8.08
CA SER A 250 -32.08 1.83 -7.28
C SER A 250 -31.24 2.62 -6.27
N CYS A 251 -31.35 3.95 -6.25
CA CYS A 251 -30.70 4.77 -5.23
C CYS A 251 -31.53 4.77 -3.94
N LYS A 252 -30.86 4.62 -2.79
CA LYS A 252 -31.53 4.52 -1.47
C LYS A 252 -30.70 5.17 -0.38
N PHE A 253 -31.33 6.08 0.36
CA PHE A 253 -30.74 6.68 1.56
C PHE A 253 -31.28 5.99 2.82
N VAL A 254 -30.40 5.64 3.75
CA VAL A 254 -30.74 5.03 5.03
C VAL A 254 -30.02 5.79 6.14
N THR A 255 -30.73 6.04 7.23
CA THR A 255 -30.16 6.60 8.46
C THR A 255 -30.71 5.85 9.66
N TYR A 256 -29.89 5.74 10.68
CA TYR A 256 -30.25 5.10 11.93
C TYR A 256 -29.64 5.88 13.09
N MET A 257 -30.46 6.13 14.11
CA MET A 257 -30.04 6.72 15.38
C MET A 257 -30.27 5.70 16.48
N GLY A 258 -29.18 5.25 17.08
CA GLY A 258 -29.19 4.29 18.17
C GLY A 258 -29.64 4.91 19.48
N LYS A 259 -30.06 4.05 20.39
CA LYS A 259 -30.34 4.35 21.79
C LYS A 259 -29.11 4.03 22.63
N LYS A 260 -29.07 4.61 23.83
CA LYS A 260 -28.00 4.35 24.80
C LYS A 260 -27.88 2.84 25.07
N GLY A 261 -26.67 2.31 24.87
CA GLY A 261 -26.33 0.90 25.10
C GLY A 261 -26.53 -0.03 23.89
N GLU A 262 -27.02 0.48 22.75
CA GLU A 262 -27.03 -0.28 21.50
C GLU A 262 -25.64 -0.24 20.83
N ASP A 263 -25.23 -1.37 20.26
CA ASP A 263 -24.05 -1.43 19.41
C ASP A 263 -24.42 -0.95 17.99
N VAL A 264 -24.32 0.37 17.80
CA VAL A 264 -24.67 1.05 16.54
C VAL A 264 -23.83 0.53 15.36
N VAL A 265 -22.58 0.12 15.61
CA VAL A 265 -21.69 -0.40 14.56
C VAL A 265 -22.10 -1.80 14.14
N GLN A 266 -22.49 -2.67 15.08
CA GLN A 266 -23.02 -4.00 14.73
C GLN A 266 -24.34 -3.87 13.93
N ILE A 267 -25.24 -2.97 14.34
CA ILE A 267 -26.48 -2.71 13.60
C ILE A 267 -26.20 -2.20 12.18
N PHE A 268 -25.20 -1.33 12.02
CA PHE A 268 -24.74 -0.88 10.71
C PHE A 268 -24.28 -2.05 9.82
N LEU A 269 -23.47 -2.97 10.36
CA LEU A 269 -22.99 -4.14 9.63
C LEU A 269 -24.16 -5.08 9.25
N ASP A 270 -25.14 -5.26 10.12
CA ASP A 270 -26.33 -6.07 9.85
C ASP A 270 -27.18 -5.47 8.73
N PHE A 271 -27.38 -4.14 8.75
CA PHE A 271 -28.09 -3.42 7.69
C PHE A 271 -27.37 -3.60 6.35
N LEU A 272 -26.06 -3.36 6.30
CA LEU A 272 -25.27 -3.56 5.08
C LEU A 272 -25.29 -5.01 4.59
N GLY A 273 -25.30 -5.99 5.49
CA GLY A 273 -25.44 -7.41 5.15
C GLY A 273 -26.77 -7.69 4.45
N GLN A 274 -27.87 -7.11 4.92
CA GLN A 274 -29.19 -7.23 4.27
C GLN A 274 -29.21 -6.55 2.89
N GLU A 275 -28.66 -5.33 2.78
CA GLU A 275 -28.56 -4.65 1.48
C GLU A 275 -27.71 -5.43 0.48
N ALA A 276 -26.63 -6.07 0.94
CA ALA A 276 -25.77 -6.90 0.10
C ALA A 276 -26.53 -8.10 -0.49
N LEU A 277 -27.36 -8.78 0.30
CA LEU A 277 -28.19 -9.89 -0.18
C LEU A 277 -29.20 -9.43 -1.22
N LEU A 278 -29.85 -8.27 -1.02
CA LEU A 278 -30.77 -7.69 -2.00
C LEU A 278 -30.07 -7.31 -3.30
N ILE A 279 -28.85 -6.76 -3.22
CA ILE A 279 -28.03 -6.44 -4.40
C ILE A 279 -27.58 -7.72 -5.12
N GLU A 280 -27.23 -8.77 -4.38
CA GLU A 280 -26.86 -10.08 -4.95
C GLU A 280 -28.01 -10.68 -5.76
N GLU A 281 -29.25 -10.61 -5.26
CA GLU A 281 -30.44 -11.05 -6.00
C GLU A 281 -30.61 -10.28 -7.31
N LYS A 282 -30.40 -8.95 -7.29
CA LYS A 282 -30.39 -8.12 -8.50
C LYS A 282 -29.25 -8.48 -9.47
N TYR A 283 -28.09 -8.92 -8.96
CA TYR A 283 -27.01 -9.45 -9.80
C TYR A 283 -27.32 -10.81 -10.43
N LYS A 284 -28.21 -11.59 -9.83
CA LYS A 284 -28.66 -12.91 -10.35
C LYS A 284 -29.78 -12.79 -11.37
N SER A 285 -30.68 -11.80 -11.25
CA SER A 285 -31.91 -11.67 -12.05
C SER A 285 -31.73 -11.18 -13.50
N ILE A 286 -30.52 -11.32 -14.06
CA ILE A 286 -30.05 -10.51 -15.17
C ILE A 286 -30.56 -10.91 -16.58
N SER A 287 -30.69 -9.88 -17.41
CA SER A 287 -31.10 -9.89 -18.82
C SER A 287 -30.38 -10.98 -19.63
N LYS A 288 -31.15 -11.79 -20.37
CA LYS A 288 -30.62 -12.74 -21.35
C LYS A 288 -29.96 -11.96 -22.50
N ILE A 289 -28.89 -12.53 -23.08
CA ILE A 289 -28.22 -11.98 -24.25
C ILE A 289 -29.25 -11.77 -25.37
N ASP A 290 -29.35 -10.55 -25.88
CA ASP A 290 -30.11 -10.29 -27.10
C ASP A 290 -29.23 -10.56 -28.31
N ARG A 291 -29.59 -11.60 -29.09
CA ARG A 291 -28.92 -11.97 -30.35
C ARG A 291 -29.76 -11.64 -31.58
N SER A 292 -30.78 -10.81 -31.43
CA SER A 292 -31.68 -10.44 -32.53
C SER A 292 -31.05 -9.42 -33.48
N SER A 293 -30.13 -8.58 -33.00
CA SER A 293 -29.42 -7.57 -33.80
C SER A 293 -28.54 -8.19 -34.88
N GLN A 294 -28.87 -7.92 -36.15
CA GLN A 294 -28.06 -8.39 -37.28
C GLN A 294 -26.69 -7.70 -37.33
N GLU A 295 -26.60 -6.44 -36.88
CA GLU A 295 -25.35 -5.69 -36.82
C GLU A 295 -24.36 -6.32 -35.84
N ASP A 296 -24.81 -6.69 -34.64
CA ASP A 296 -23.95 -7.32 -33.64
C ASP A 296 -23.50 -8.73 -34.07
N ARG A 297 -24.36 -9.47 -34.78
CA ARG A 297 -23.97 -10.77 -35.37
C ARG A 297 -22.88 -10.60 -36.41
N ASN A 298 -22.97 -9.57 -37.24
CA ASN A 298 -21.91 -9.25 -38.20
C ASN A 298 -20.61 -8.88 -37.48
N ARG A 299 -20.67 -8.05 -36.41
CA ARG A 299 -19.50 -7.70 -35.60
C ARG A 299 -18.85 -8.93 -34.95
N PHE A 300 -19.65 -9.86 -34.43
CA PHE A 300 -19.16 -11.12 -33.85
C PHE A 300 -18.50 -12.03 -34.89
N ASN A 301 -19.15 -12.21 -36.04
CA ASN A 301 -18.66 -13.07 -37.11
C ASN A 301 -17.36 -12.53 -37.72
N ASN A 302 -17.28 -11.21 -37.95
CA ASN A 302 -16.14 -10.56 -38.58
C ASN A 302 -14.96 -10.28 -37.63
N ALA A 303 -15.12 -10.46 -36.31
CA ALA A 303 -14.03 -10.25 -35.37
C ALA A 303 -12.90 -11.28 -35.58
N GLU A 304 -11.70 -10.82 -35.94
CA GLU A 304 -10.53 -11.68 -36.17
C GLU A 304 -9.70 -11.91 -34.91
N SER A 305 -9.78 -11.00 -33.94
CA SER A 305 -9.04 -11.08 -32.68
C SER A 305 -9.88 -10.68 -31.47
N CYS A 306 -9.50 -11.20 -30.31
CA CYS A 306 -10.08 -10.83 -29.03
C CYS A 306 -9.93 -9.33 -28.81
N HIS A 307 -11.05 -8.65 -28.58
CA HIS A 307 -11.06 -7.20 -28.34
C HIS A 307 -10.14 -6.79 -27.18
N GLN A 308 -9.97 -7.67 -26.19
CA GLN A 308 -9.22 -7.35 -24.98
C GLN A 308 -7.73 -7.67 -25.05
N CYS A 309 -7.37 -8.91 -25.38
CA CYS A 309 -5.97 -9.35 -25.35
C CYS A 309 -5.30 -9.38 -26.74
N GLY A 310 -6.03 -9.07 -27.81
CA GLY A 310 -5.53 -9.12 -29.18
C GLY A 310 -5.23 -10.54 -29.70
N LYS A 311 -5.56 -11.60 -28.93
CA LYS A 311 -5.39 -13.00 -29.39
C LYS A 311 -6.22 -13.20 -30.66
N VAL A 312 -5.56 -13.54 -31.76
CA VAL A 312 -6.22 -13.94 -33.01
C VAL A 312 -7.05 -15.21 -32.75
N PHE A 313 -8.30 -15.21 -33.23
CA PHE A 313 -9.18 -16.36 -33.09
C PHE A 313 -8.79 -17.43 -34.13
N SER A 314 -8.32 -18.58 -33.67
CA SER A 314 -8.06 -19.73 -34.55
C SER A 314 -9.37 -20.41 -34.99
N ASP A 315 -10.36 -20.44 -34.10
CA ASP A 315 -11.67 -21.06 -34.33
C ASP A 315 -12.81 -20.16 -33.85
N SER A 316 -13.99 -20.28 -34.45
CA SER A 316 -15.20 -19.59 -34.00
C SER A 316 -15.61 -19.98 -32.58
N SER A 317 -15.26 -21.20 -32.13
CA SER A 317 -15.54 -21.69 -30.78
C SER A 317 -14.76 -20.96 -29.68
N ASP A 318 -13.70 -20.23 -30.04
CA ASP A 318 -12.92 -19.41 -29.11
C ASP A 318 -13.55 -18.03 -28.87
N LYS A 319 -14.51 -17.62 -29.68
CA LYS A 319 -15.22 -16.34 -29.57
C LYS A 319 -16.32 -16.43 -28.51
N CYS A 320 -16.35 -15.45 -27.62
CA CYS A 320 -17.35 -15.29 -26.57
C CYS A 320 -18.06 -13.94 -26.76
N TRP A 321 -19.38 -13.96 -26.57
CA TRP A 321 -20.25 -12.81 -26.69
C TRP A 321 -20.34 -12.09 -25.35
N ASP A 322 -19.53 -11.06 -25.16
CA ASP A 322 -19.64 -10.21 -23.98
C ASP A 322 -20.79 -9.22 -24.16
N HIS A 323 -21.64 -9.10 -23.14
CA HIS A 323 -22.84 -8.26 -23.20
C HIS A 323 -23.02 -7.53 -21.88
N ASP A 324 -23.72 -6.41 -21.94
CA ASP A 324 -24.08 -5.70 -20.74
C ASP A 324 -25.16 -6.47 -19.98
N HIS A 325 -24.84 -6.75 -18.73
CA HIS A 325 -25.68 -7.48 -17.80
C HIS A 325 -26.66 -6.56 -17.04
N MET A 326 -26.48 -5.24 -17.13
CA MET A 326 -27.30 -4.26 -16.39
C MET A 326 -28.34 -3.56 -17.28
N SER A 327 -28.07 -3.37 -18.56
CA SER A 327 -29.08 -2.84 -19.49
C SER A 327 -30.14 -3.88 -19.85
N GLN A 328 -31.40 -3.45 -19.95
CA GLN A 328 -32.52 -4.29 -20.36
C GLN A 328 -32.38 -4.85 -21.79
N LYS A 329 -31.48 -4.28 -22.62
CA LYS A 329 -31.32 -4.64 -24.04
C LYS A 329 -30.23 -5.69 -24.30
N GLY A 330 -29.31 -5.96 -23.35
CA GLY A 330 -28.35 -7.07 -23.48
C GLY A 330 -27.47 -7.05 -24.74
N ASN A 331 -27.12 -5.86 -25.24
CA ASN A 331 -26.38 -5.66 -26.49
C ASN A 331 -24.94 -6.21 -26.41
N LEU A 332 -24.37 -6.57 -27.57
CA LEU A 332 -22.95 -6.96 -27.67
C LEU A 332 -22.05 -5.78 -27.29
N ARG A 333 -21.24 -5.95 -26.24
CA ARG A 333 -20.17 -5.00 -25.88
C ARG A 333 -18.93 -5.30 -26.71
N PHE A 334 -18.40 -6.52 -26.56
CA PHE A 334 -17.13 -6.94 -27.17
C PHE A 334 -17.15 -8.42 -27.56
N VAL A 335 -16.27 -8.77 -28.50
CA VAL A 335 -15.97 -10.16 -28.85
C VAL A 335 -14.69 -10.56 -28.11
N LEU A 336 -14.83 -11.44 -27.13
CA LEU A 336 -13.73 -11.83 -26.24
C LEU A 336 -13.30 -13.27 -26.49
N CYS A 337 -12.06 -13.62 -26.13
CA CYS A 337 -11.69 -15.03 -25.99
C CYS A 337 -12.21 -15.57 -24.66
N LYS A 338 -12.42 -16.90 -24.55
CA LYS A 338 -12.88 -17.57 -23.32
C LYS A 338 -12.15 -17.07 -22.07
N LYS A 339 -10.81 -17.04 -22.10
CA LYS A 339 -9.98 -16.58 -20.97
C LYS A 339 -10.28 -15.13 -20.56
N CYS A 340 -10.45 -14.23 -21.53
CA CYS A 340 -10.80 -12.83 -21.23
C CYS A 340 -12.23 -12.72 -20.72
N ASN A 341 -13.17 -13.45 -21.31
CA ASN A 341 -14.56 -13.48 -20.88
C ASN A 341 -14.71 -13.94 -19.42
N PHE A 342 -13.96 -14.99 -19.02
CA PHE A 342 -13.93 -15.44 -17.62
C PHE A 342 -13.31 -14.42 -16.66
N LYS A 343 -12.36 -13.60 -17.13
CA LYS A 343 -11.80 -12.51 -16.32
C LYS A 343 -12.75 -11.30 -16.26
N TYR A 344 -13.58 -11.10 -17.28
CA TYR A 344 -14.50 -9.96 -17.45
C TYR A 344 -15.86 -10.20 -16.73
N CYS A 345 -15.79 -10.72 -15.50
CA CYS A 345 -16.95 -11.00 -14.66
C CYS A 345 -17.36 -9.79 -13.81
N LYS A 346 -18.60 -9.82 -13.30
CA LYS A 346 -19.14 -8.83 -12.35
C LYS A 346 -18.31 -8.78 -11.07
N SER A 347 -18.45 -7.70 -10.31
CA SER A 347 -17.85 -7.62 -8.97
C SER A 347 -18.49 -8.64 -8.04
N ASP A 348 -17.64 -9.33 -7.29
CA ASP A 348 -17.96 -10.21 -6.16
C ASP A 348 -18.01 -9.42 -4.84
N PHE A 349 -17.98 -8.09 -4.92
CA PHE A 349 -18.02 -7.19 -3.78
C PHE A 349 -18.82 -5.93 -4.06
N ILE A 350 -19.26 -5.28 -2.98
CA ILE A 350 -19.85 -3.94 -2.96
C ILE A 350 -18.86 -3.01 -2.25
N PRO A 351 -18.35 -1.96 -2.92
CA PRO A 351 -17.49 -0.98 -2.29
C PRO A 351 -18.32 -0.02 -1.42
N ILE A 352 -17.84 0.19 -0.19
CA ILE A 352 -18.40 1.13 0.79
C ILE A 352 -17.34 2.19 1.05
N PHE A 353 -17.63 3.42 0.65
CA PHE A 353 -16.74 4.56 0.84
C PHE A 353 -17.10 5.33 2.10
N LEU A 354 -16.12 5.47 2.98
CA LEU A 354 -16.14 6.45 4.07
C LEU A 354 -14.96 7.41 3.87
N HIS A 355 -15.12 8.66 4.28
CA HIS A 355 -14.07 9.67 4.09
C HIS A 355 -13.10 9.67 5.27
N ASN A 356 -11.82 9.42 5.00
CA ASN A 356 -10.79 9.24 6.02
C ASN A 356 -11.00 7.97 6.88
N PHE A 357 -11.60 6.93 6.27
CA PHE A 357 -11.90 5.63 6.88
C PHE A 357 -10.72 5.07 7.68
N THR A 358 -9.52 5.00 7.06
CA THR A 358 -8.35 4.33 7.64
C THR A 358 -7.94 4.92 9.00
N ASN A 359 -8.18 6.21 9.23
CA ASN A 359 -7.75 6.88 10.45
C ASN A 359 -8.84 7.01 11.52
N TYR A 360 -10.12 6.87 11.16
CA TYR A 360 -11.24 7.12 12.08
C TYR A 360 -12.21 5.93 12.12
N ASP A 361 -13.11 5.82 11.14
CA ASP A 361 -14.20 4.83 11.13
C ASP A 361 -13.71 3.39 11.20
N CYS A 362 -12.52 3.13 10.65
CA CYS A 362 -11.92 1.80 10.67
C CYS A 362 -11.70 1.29 12.10
N GLN A 363 -11.35 2.18 13.04
CA GLN A 363 -11.16 1.81 14.45
C GLN A 363 -12.48 1.41 15.11
N LEU A 364 -13.58 2.07 14.73
CA LEU A 364 -14.93 1.75 15.20
C LEU A 364 -15.39 0.39 14.66
N ILE A 365 -15.22 0.17 13.35
CA ILE A 365 -15.71 -1.03 12.66
C ILE A 365 -14.85 -2.27 12.98
N ALA A 366 -13.52 -2.13 13.06
CA ALA A 366 -12.61 -3.27 13.19
C ALA A 366 -12.85 -4.08 14.46
N GLY A 367 -13.19 -3.43 15.58
CA GLY A 367 -13.49 -4.09 16.86
C GLY A 367 -14.67 -5.07 16.76
N ASN A 368 -15.70 -4.74 15.98
CA ASN A 368 -16.91 -5.55 15.88
C ASN A 368 -16.85 -6.66 14.83
N LEU A 369 -15.89 -6.60 13.91
CA LEU A 369 -15.74 -7.62 12.86
C LEU A 369 -15.16 -8.94 13.35
N GLY A 370 -14.64 -9.00 14.58
CA GLY A 370 -14.14 -10.22 15.23
C GLY A 370 -15.23 -11.15 15.77
N TYR A 371 -16.46 -10.65 15.96
CA TYR A 371 -17.55 -11.40 16.63
C TYR A 371 -18.49 -12.16 15.68
N THR A 372 -18.18 -12.18 14.39
CA THR A 372 -19.09 -12.70 13.35
C THR A 372 -18.55 -13.97 12.71
N GLU A 373 -19.43 -14.96 12.45
CA GLU A 373 -19.03 -16.30 11.98
C GLU A 373 -18.31 -16.32 10.62
N ASN A 374 -18.60 -15.34 9.75
CA ASN A 374 -18.02 -15.28 8.41
C ASN A 374 -16.59 -14.71 8.42
N LYS A 375 -15.70 -15.26 7.58
CA LYS A 375 -14.30 -14.81 7.47
C LYS A 375 -14.21 -13.32 7.09
N THR A 376 -13.45 -12.56 7.88
CA THR A 376 -13.05 -11.18 7.58
C THR A 376 -11.62 -11.19 7.04
N HIS A 377 -11.36 -10.43 5.99
CA HIS A 377 -10.03 -10.21 5.45
C HIS A 377 -9.64 -8.74 5.66
N VAL A 378 -8.40 -8.51 6.10
CA VAL A 378 -7.90 -7.16 6.39
C VAL A 378 -6.62 -6.93 5.59
N ILE A 379 -6.46 -5.72 5.05
CA ILE A 379 -5.24 -5.28 4.39
C ILE A 379 -4.52 -4.30 5.34
N PRO A 380 -3.51 -4.75 6.09
CA PRO A 380 -2.86 -3.90 7.09
C PRO A 380 -1.87 -2.90 6.47
N LEU A 381 -1.85 -1.69 7.03
CA LEU A 381 -0.81 -0.68 6.80
C LEU A 381 0.18 -0.64 7.98
N SER A 382 -0.34 -0.79 9.20
CA SER A 382 0.41 -0.90 10.46
C SER A 382 -0.40 -1.77 11.43
N GLU A 383 0.08 -1.95 12.66
CA GLU A 383 -0.63 -2.71 13.70
C GLU A 383 -2.02 -2.13 14.01
N GLU A 384 -2.19 -0.81 13.88
CA GLU A 384 -3.43 -0.09 14.23
C GLU A 384 -4.23 0.45 13.04
N LYS A 385 -3.63 0.48 11.83
CA LYS A 385 -4.24 1.08 10.64
C LYS A 385 -4.37 0.08 9.51
N TYR A 386 -5.57 0.03 8.92
CA TYR A 386 -5.89 -0.86 7.81
C TYR A 386 -6.24 -0.07 6.54
N ILE A 387 -5.68 -0.47 5.40
CA ILE A 387 -5.99 0.11 4.08
C ILE A 387 -7.44 -0.17 3.71
N SER A 388 -7.91 -1.39 4.00
CA SER A 388 -9.27 -1.82 3.71
C SER A 388 -9.61 -3.01 4.60
N VAL A 389 -10.91 -3.12 4.88
CA VAL A 389 -11.50 -4.27 5.55
C VAL A 389 -12.53 -4.89 4.62
N ILE A 390 -12.47 -6.20 4.45
CA ILE A 390 -13.32 -6.97 3.54
C ILE A 390 -14.09 -8.00 4.36
N LYS A 391 -15.41 -7.87 4.38
CA LYS A 391 -16.31 -8.76 5.10
C LYS A 391 -17.05 -9.67 4.13
N ASN A 392 -16.86 -10.98 4.27
CA ASN A 392 -17.65 -11.94 3.51
C ASN A 392 -19.06 -12.03 4.10
N ILE A 393 -20.08 -11.83 3.26
CA ILE A 393 -21.48 -12.04 3.66
C ILE A 393 -21.89 -13.49 3.38
N ASN A 394 -21.49 -14.01 2.22
CA ASN A 394 -21.63 -15.41 1.85
C ASN A 394 -20.49 -15.81 0.88
N SER A 395 -20.60 -16.96 0.21
CA SER A 395 -19.59 -17.44 -0.74
C SER A 395 -19.48 -16.61 -2.03
N SER A 396 -20.45 -15.74 -2.30
CA SER A 396 -20.63 -15.06 -3.59
C SER A 396 -20.45 -13.54 -3.51
N ILE A 397 -20.76 -12.92 -2.35
CA ILE A 397 -20.71 -11.47 -2.19
C ILE A 397 -19.99 -11.02 -0.91
N GLN A 398 -19.22 -9.95 -1.07
CA GLN A 398 -18.40 -9.34 -0.03
C GLN A 398 -18.71 -7.85 0.13
N LEU A 399 -18.55 -7.32 1.34
CA LEU A 399 -18.50 -5.88 1.59
C LEU A 399 -17.05 -5.45 1.65
N ARG A 400 -16.70 -4.38 0.94
CA ARG A 400 -15.33 -3.84 0.92
C ARG A 400 -15.35 -2.40 1.39
N PHE A 401 -14.80 -2.15 2.57
CA PHE A 401 -14.64 -0.81 3.11
C PHE A 401 -13.42 -0.12 2.50
N VAL A 402 -13.62 1.07 1.93
CA VAL A 402 -12.61 1.82 1.18
C VAL A 402 -12.55 3.26 1.68
N ASP A 403 -11.34 3.78 1.83
CA ASP A 403 -11.10 5.16 2.22
C ASP A 403 -11.13 6.08 0.99
N SER A 404 -12.15 6.94 0.89
CA SER A 404 -12.23 7.91 -0.21
C SER A 404 -11.12 8.97 -0.16
N TYR A 405 -10.54 9.26 1.02
CA TYR A 405 -9.42 10.20 1.17
C TYR A 405 -8.14 9.69 0.50
N LYS A 406 -7.98 8.37 0.36
CA LYS A 406 -6.87 7.76 -0.41
C LYS A 406 -7.00 7.95 -1.93
N PHE A 407 -8.14 8.46 -2.39
CA PHE A 407 -8.37 8.90 -3.76
C PHE A 407 -8.31 10.42 -3.90
N LEU A 408 -8.97 11.10 -2.97
CA LEU A 408 -9.14 12.54 -2.95
C LEU A 408 -8.58 13.08 -1.62
N ALA A 409 -7.28 13.36 -1.61
CA ALA A 409 -6.52 13.72 -0.41
C ALA A 409 -6.74 15.20 0.01
N ALA A 410 -7.99 15.56 0.23
CA ALA A 410 -8.43 16.88 0.69
C ALA A 410 -9.66 16.72 1.58
N SER A 411 -9.97 17.75 2.37
CA SER A 411 -11.19 17.72 3.20
C SER A 411 -12.45 17.68 2.33
N LEU A 412 -13.53 17.06 2.82
CA LEU A 412 -14.81 17.06 2.09
C LEU A 412 -15.28 18.48 1.74
N ALA A 413 -15.08 19.46 2.63
CA ALA A 413 -15.44 20.85 2.36
C ALA A 413 -14.69 21.44 1.16
N GLU A 414 -13.40 21.15 1.03
CA GLU A 414 -12.59 21.57 -0.11
C GLU A 414 -13.01 20.86 -1.40
N LEU A 415 -13.29 19.56 -1.34
CA LEU A 415 -13.75 18.77 -2.49
C LEU A 415 -15.07 19.28 -3.03
N VAL A 416 -16.01 19.58 -2.14
CA VAL A 416 -17.31 20.16 -2.50
C VAL A 416 -17.16 21.57 -3.08
N GLY A 417 -16.18 22.33 -2.60
CA GLY A 417 -15.83 23.65 -3.15
C GLY A 417 -15.39 23.62 -4.61
N ASN A 418 -14.85 22.48 -5.08
CA ASN A 418 -14.36 22.29 -6.44
C ASN A 418 -15.45 21.85 -7.45
N LEU A 419 -16.66 21.55 -6.99
CA LEU A 419 -17.76 21.12 -7.86
C LEU A 419 -18.64 22.29 -8.31
N SER A 420 -19.12 22.21 -9.55
CA SER A 420 -20.15 23.11 -10.09
C SER A 420 -21.56 22.65 -9.70
N LEU A 421 -22.54 23.57 -9.75
CA LEU A 421 -23.91 23.30 -9.30
C LEU A 421 -24.60 22.14 -10.04
N ASP A 422 -24.27 21.91 -11.29
CA ASP A 422 -24.82 20.82 -12.10
C ASP A 422 -24.30 19.44 -11.68
N GLN A 423 -23.19 19.38 -10.94
CA GLN A 423 -22.55 18.13 -10.49
C GLN A 423 -23.17 17.56 -9.20
N PHE A 424 -24.05 18.31 -8.52
CA PHE A 424 -24.74 17.88 -7.29
C PHE A 424 -26.03 17.12 -7.58
N HIS A 425 -25.92 15.97 -8.23
CA HIS A 425 -27.08 15.19 -8.66
C HIS A 425 -27.81 14.54 -7.47
N HIS A 426 -27.08 13.89 -6.57
CA HIS A 426 -27.64 13.13 -5.47
C HIS A 426 -28.17 14.04 -4.37
N LEU A 427 -27.47 15.13 -4.09
CA LEU A 427 -27.94 16.16 -3.15
C LEU A 427 -29.25 16.80 -3.64
N LYS A 428 -29.32 17.20 -4.92
CA LYS A 428 -30.54 17.80 -5.51
C LYS A 428 -31.73 16.85 -5.51
N GLU A 429 -31.49 15.57 -5.77
CA GLU A 429 -32.55 14.55 -5.77
C GLU A 429 -33.14 14.32 -4.37
N ASN A 430 -32.30 14.35 -3.33
CA ASN A 430 -32.73 14.19 -1.95
C ASN A 430 -33.30 15.47 -1.33
N PHE A 431 -33.05 16.64 -1.94
CA PHE A 431 -33.53 17.96 -1.51
C PHE A 431 -34.05 18.81 -2.69
N PRO A 432 -35.13 18.39 -3.37
CA PRO A 432 -35.56 19.00 -4.64
C PRO A 432 -36.08 20.44 -4.51
N SER A 433 -36.57 20.83 -3.33
CA SER A 433 -37.20 22.14 -3.08
C SER A 433 -36.29 23.11 -2.33
N VAL A 434 -35.02 22.76 -2.13
CA VAL A 434 -34.07 23.51 -1.31
C VAL A 434 -33.03 24.18 -2.20
N ASP A 435 -32.64 25.39 -1.82
CA ASP A 435 -31.53 26.08 -2.46
C ASP A 435 -30.21 25.33 -2.24
N LEU A 436 -29.62 24.83 -3.34
CA LEU A 436 -28.39 24.04 -3.31
C LEU A 436 -27.19 24.84 -2.78
N GLU A 437 -27.19 26.16 -2.91
CA GLU A 437 -26.09 26.98 -2.38
C GLU A 437 -25.96 26.87 -0.85
N LEU A 438 -27.08 26.59 -0.16
CA LEU A 438 -27.04 26.34 1.29
C LEU A 438 -26.52 24.96 1.65
N LEU A 439 -26.74 23.96 0.79
CA LEU A 439 -26.36 22.58 1.04
C LEU A 439 -24.94 22.27 0.56
N ARG A 440 -24.39 23.07 -0.37
CA ARG A 440 -23.01 22.96 -0.85
C ARG A 440 -21.99 23.32 0.22
N ARG A 441 -22.31 24.22 1.14
CA ARG A 441 -21.42 24.48 2.27
C ARG A 441 -21.51 23.30 3.24
N LYS A 442 -20.37 22.67 3.54
CA LYS A 442 -20.30 21.69 4.62
C LYS A 442 -20.83 22.34 5.90
N GLN A 443 -21.76 21.67 6.55
CA GLN A 443 -22.40 22.18 7.76
C GLN A 443 -21.38 22.25 8.90
N VAL A 444 -21.66 23.03 9.94
CA VAL A 444 -20.80 23.13 11.13
C VAL A 444 -21.53 22.52 12.31
N PHE A 445 -20.85 21.62 13.03
CA PHE A 445 -21.44 20.83 14.10
C PHE A 445 -20.70 21.02 15.43
N CYS A 446 -21.41 20.94 16.55
CA CYS A 446 -20.89 21.17 17.90
C CYS A 446 -20.40 19.86 18.55
N TYR A 447 -19.36 19.25 17.97
CA TYR A 447 -18.84 17.95 18.38
C TYR A 447 -18.46 17.87 19.87
N ASP A 448 -17.65 18.80 20.37
CA ASP A 448 -17.18 18.82 21.77
C ASP A 448 -18.30 19.04 22.80
N TYR A 449 -19.40 19.68 22.39
CA TYR A 449 -20.58 19.85 23.23
C TYR A 449 -21.39 18.57 23.34
N LEU A 450 -21.43 17.74 22.29
CA LEU A 450 -22.25 16.54 22.23
C LEU A 450 -21.57 15.33 22.89
N ASP A 451 -21.58 15.33 24.23
CA ASP A 451 -20.95 14.28 25.06
C ASP A 451 -21.94 13.26 25.65
N THR A 452 -23.26 13.49 25.51
CA THR A 452 -24.29 12.65 26.14
C THR A 452 -25.56 12.55 25.29
N TYR A 453 -26.27 11.42 25.41
CA TYR A 453 -27.56 11.20 24.74
C TYR A 453 -28.66 12.19 25.13
N ASP A 454 -28.61 12.79 26.32
CA ASP A 454 -29.64 13.74 26.75
C ASP A 454 -29.56 15.06 26.00
N LYS A 455 -28.35 15.48 25.60
CA LYS A 455 -28.15 16.68 24.78
C LYS A 455 -28.81 16.57 23.40
N LEU A 456 -28.91 15.37 22.83
CA LEU A 456 -29.63 15.14 21.57
C LEU A 456 -31.12 15.55 21.65
N LYS A 457 -31.71 15.58 22.85
CA LYS A 457 -33.11 15.97 23.08
C LYS A 457 -33.31 17.48 23.20
N GLU A 458 -32.23 18.26 23.26
CA GLU A 458 -32.31 19.72 23.36
C GLU A 458 -32.99 20.31 22.13
N THR A 459 -33.95 21.20 22.35
CA THR A 459 -34.81 21.78 21.31
C THR A 459 -34.38 23.17 20.84
N SER A 460 -33.30 23.69 21.41
CA SER A 460 -32.70 24.98 21.05
C SER A 460 -31.30 24.78 20.49
N LEU A 461 -30.91 25.63 19.54
CA LEU A 461 -29.53 25.66 19.06
C LEU A 461 -28.56 26.03 20.21
N PRO A 462 -27.43 25.31 20.37
CA PRO A 462 -26.42 25.64 21.37
C PRO A 462 -25.85 27.05 21.21
N ALA A 463 -25.32 27.61 22.31
CA ALA A 463 -24.72 28.93 22.27
C ALA A 463 -23.40 28.89 21.47
N LYS A 464 -22.97 30.04 20.92
CA LYS A 464 -21.74 30.14 20.12
C LYS A 464 -20.51 29.51 20.80
N LYS A 465 -20.37 29.70 22.12
CA LYS A 465 -19.27 29.13 22.93
C LYS A 465 -19.25 27.60 22.95
N ASP A 466 -20.39 26.94 22.72
CA ASP A 466 -20.52 25.49 22.77
C ASP A 466 -20.07 24.83 21.44
N PHE A 467 -19.76 25.64 20.42
CA PHE A 467 -19.14 25.19 19.17
C PHE A 467 -17.60 25.23 19.21
N PHE A 468 -17.00 25.42 20.38
CA PHE A 468 -15.54 25.40 20.53
C PHE A 468 -14.97 24.04 20.09
N ASN A 469 -13.97 24.05 19.22
CA ASN A 469 -13.31 22.85 18.73
C ASN A 469 -11.97 22.65 19.46
N ARG A 470 -11.87 21.61 20.30
CA ARG A 470 -10.64 21.29 21.04
C ARG A 470 -9.51 20.77 20.16
N LEU A 471 -9.82 20.03 19.09
CA LEU A 471 -8.81 19.48 18.18
C LEU A 471 -8.00 20.58 17.49
N HIS A 472 -8.65 21.70 17.15
CA HIS A 472 -8.01 22.86 16.54
C HIS A 472 -7.78 24.02 17.52
N ASN A 473 -8.22 23.85 18.77
CA ASN A 473 -8.19 24.87 19.82
C ASN A 473 -8.72 26.23 19.33
N LYS A 474 -9.90 26.21 18.70
CA LYS A 474 -10.47 27.35 17.97
C LYS A 474 -11.97 27.50 18.21
N ASP A 475 -12.42 28.72 18.46
CA ASP A 475 -13.84 29.09 18.46
C ASP A 475 -14.42 29.09 17.04
N ILE A 476 -15.73 28.88 16.94
CA ILE A 476 -16.48 29.09 15.70
C ILE A 476 -16.43 30.56 15.28
N SER A 477 -16.32 30.82 13.97
CA SER A 477 -16.41 32.18 13.43
C SER A 477 -17.82 32.76 13.58
N ASP A 478 -17.96 34.09 13.53
CA ASP A 478 -19.29 34.72 13.51
C ASP A 478 -20.07 34.31 12.26
N GLU A 479 -19.39 34.22 11.12
CA GLU A 479 -19.97 33.84 9.84
C GLU A 479 -20.47 32.39 9.81
N ASP A 480 -19.72 31.46 10.42
CA ASP A 480 -20.13 30.05 10.57
C ASP A 480 -21.32 29.93 11.53
N TYR A 481 -21.31 30.64 12.66
CA TYR A 481 -22.41 30.55 13.63
C TYR A 481 -23.72 31.13 13.07
N SER A 482 -23.66 32.28 12.39
CA SER A 482 -24.82 32.84 11.69
C SER A 482 -25.35 31.92 10.59
N PHE A 483 -24.46 31.19 9.91
CA PHE A 483 -24.86 30.19 8.93
C PHE A 483 -25.62 29.03 9.57
N VAL A 484 -25.14 28.50 10.71
CA VAL A 484 -25.85 27.45 11.47
C VAL A 484 -27.23 27.91 11.95
N GLN A 485 -27.35 29.16 12.43
CA GLN A 485 -28.65 29.73 12.83
C GLN A 485 -29.64 29.78 11.67
N MET A 486 -29.18 30.24 10.50
CA MET A 486 -30.00 30.26 9.28
C MET A 486 -30.45 28.86 8.85
N VAL A 487 -29.57 27.87 8.94
CA VAL A 487 -29.90 26.46 8.62
C VAL A 487 -30.93 25.92 9.60
N TRP A 488 -30.73 26.14 10.90
CA TRP A 488 -31.67 25.72 11.94
C TRP A 488 -33.08 26.26 11.70
N GLU A 489 -33.19 27.55 11.38
CA GLU A 489 -34.46 28.21 11.10
C GLU A 489 -35.09 27.75 9.79
N LYS A 490 -34.31 27.71 8.70
CA LYS A 490 -34.84 27.43 7.35
C LYS A 490 -35.34 26.00 7.20
N PHE A 491 -34.67 25.03 7.84
CA PHE A 491 -35.09 23.63 7.83
C PHE A 491 -36.04 23.28 8.99
N GLN A 492 -36.43 24.27 9.80
CA GLN A 492 -37.36 24.11 10.92
C GLN A 492 -36.93 22.99 11.89
N ILE A 493 -35.63 22.94 12.19
CA ILE A 493 -35.03 21.90 13.03
C ILE A 493 -35.55 22.02 14.45
N LYS A 494 -36.04 20.92 15.02
CA LYS A 494 -36.71 20.91 16.34
C LYS A 494 -35.82 20.42 17.46
N SER A 495 -34.73 19.73 17.16
CA SER A 495 -33.82 19.18 18.17
C SER A 495 -32.40 18.99 17.65
N LEU A 496 -31.44 18.86 18.57
CA LEU A 496 -30.06 18.50 18.22
C LEU A 496 -29.96 17.12 17.55
N ALA A 497 -30.83 16.17 17.90
CA ALA A 497 -30.96 14.91 17.18
C ALA A 497 -31.30 15.12 15.70
N GLU A 498 -32.33 15.93 15.40
CA GLU A 498 -32.70 16.25 14.02
C GLU A 498 -31.58 17.00 13.29
N PHE A 499 -30.86 17.90 13.99
CA PHE A 499 -29.72 18.61 13.41
C PHE A 499 -28.58 17.65 13.04
N SER A 500 -28.26 16.72 13.92
CA SER A 500 -27.24 15.68 13.67
C SER A 500 -27.63 14.79 12.49
N SER A 501 -28.89 14.34 12.41
CA SER A 501 -29.35 13.54 11.26
C SER A 501 -29.33 14.33 9.95
N PHE A 502 -29.65 15.63 9.98
CA PHE A 502 -29.54 16.50 8.83
C PHE A 502 -28.08 16.66 8.38
N TYR A 503 -27.19 16.97 9.33
CA TYR A 503 -25.75 17.09 9.11
C TYR A 503 -25.18 15.83 8.44
N LEU A 504 -25.44 14.68 9.05
CA LEU A 504 -24.95 13.38 8.58
C LEU A 504 -25.50 13.04 7.20
N LYS A 505 -26.77 13.34 6.94
CA LYS A 505 -27.37 13.16 5.62
C LYS A 505 -26.70 14.02 4.55
N THR A 506 -26.45 15.30 4.85
CA THR A 506 -25.77 16.18 3.90
C THR A 506 -24.34 15.72 3.63
N ASP A 507 -23.57 15.33 4.65
CA ASP A 507 -22.19 14.90 4.50
C ASP A 507 -22.08 13.62 3.63
N VAL A 508 -22.94 12.63 3.86
CA VAL A 508 -22.96 11.39 3.04
C VAL A 508 -23.34 11.67 1.58
N LEU A 509 -24.32 12.56 1.33
CA LEU A 509 -24.73 12.91 -0.03
C LEU A 509 -23.68 13.74 -0.76
N LEU A 510 -23.03 14.67 -0.07
CA LEU A 510 -21.91 15.45 -0.61
C LEU A 510 -20.72 14.54 -0.96
N LEU A 511 -20.42 13.57 -0.11
CA LEU A 511 -19.40 12.56 -0.40
C LEU A 511 -19.77 11.74 -1.65
N ALA A 512 -21.04 11.32 -1.76
CA ALA A 512 -21.52 10.61 -2.93
C ALA A 512 -21.35 11.43 -4.21
N ASP A 513 -21.78 12.69 -4.22
CA ASP A 513 -21.61 13.58 -5.37
C ASP A 513 -20.12 13.78 -5.72
N CYS A 514 -19.25 14.07 -4.74
CA CYS A 514 -17.82 14.21 -4.97
C CYS A 514 -17.20 12.97 -5.62
N PHE A 515 -17.47 11.80 -5.05
CA PHE A 515 -16.83 10.58 -5.52
C PHE A 515 -17.44 10.05 -6.82
N GLN A 516 -18.74 10.21 -7.06
CA GLN A 516 -19.37 9.81 -8.33
C GLN A 516 -18.93 10.69 -9.51
N ASN A 517 -18.71 11.99 -9.27
CA ASN A 517 -18.07 12.87 -10.25
C ASN A 517 -16.63 12.42 -10.53
N PHE A 518 -15.86 12.10 -9.48
CA PHE A 518 -14.52 11.55 -9.63
C PHE A 518 -14.51 10.23 -10.42
N ARG A 519 -15.43 9.30 -10.13
CA ARG A 519 -15.61 8.05 -10.90
C ARG A 519 -15.85 8.32 -12.37
N SER A 520 -16.80 9.21 -12.67
CA SER A 520 -17.16 9.58 -14.04
C SER A 520 -15.98 10.22 -14.78
N LEU A 521 -15.23 11.09 -14.11
CA LEU A 521 -14.03 11.70 -14.64
C LEU A 521 -12.95 10.66 -14.96
N CYS A 522 -12.61 9.80 -14.00
CA CYS A 522 -11.63 8.73 -14.19
C CYS A 522 -12.03 7.77 -15.32
N PHE A 523 -13.31 7.41 -15.40
CA PHE A 523 -13.80 6.56 -16.47
C PHE A 523 -13.69 7.27 -17.83
N SER A 524 -14.03 8.55 -17.92
CA SER A 524 -13.90 9.32 -19.17
C SER A 524 -12.46 9.47 -19.66
N ILE A 525 -11.49 9.55 -18.75
CA ILE A 525 -10.07 9.79 -19.05
C ILE A 525 -9.31 8.47 -19.24
N TYR A 526 -9.45 7.56 -18.29
CA TYR A 526 -8.64 6.33 -18.21
C TYR A 526 -9.40 5.08 -18.62
N GLN A 527 -10.73 5.14 -18.79
CA GLN A 527 -11.60 3.97 -19.02
C GLN A 527 -11.51 2.93 -17.89
N LEU A 528 -11.24 3.40 -16.68
CA LEU A 528 -11.14 2.59 -15.47
C LEU A 528 -11.99 3.22 -14.37
N ASP A 529 -12.81 2.40 -13.73
CA ASP A 529 -13.63 2.85 -12.61
C ASP A 529 -12.82 2.77 -11.30
N PRO A 530 -12.61 3.88 -10.58
CA PRO A 530 -11.84 3.89 -9.34
C PRO A 530 -12.47 3.03 -8.23
N ALA A 531 -13.76 2.69 -8.33
CA ALA A 531 -14.42 1.84 -7.34
C ALA A 531 -13.88 0.39 -7.26
N TRP A 532 -13.10 -0.05 -8.25
CA TRP A 532 -12.40 -1.34 -8.21
C TRP A 532 -11.14 -1.34 -7.34
N TYR A 533 -10.59 -0.17 -7.06
CA TYR A 533 -9.29 0.00 -6.43
C TYR A 533 -9.44 0.33 -4.95
N PHE A 534 -8.34 0.18 -4.20
CA PHE A 534 -8.29 0.60 -2.80
C PHE A 534 -7.76 2.03 -2.62
N THR A 535 -6.96 2.52 -3.57
CA THR A 535 -6.23 3.80 -3.46
C THR A 535 -5.93 4.41 -4.84
N ILE A 536 -5.61 5.72 -4.89
CA ILE A 536 -5.21 6.39 -6.13
C ILE A 536 -3.94 5.82 -6.79
N PRO A 537 -2.88 5.39 -6.06
CA PRO A 537 -1.70 4.84 -6.72
C PRO A 537 -2.01 3.54 -7.47
N GLY A 538 -2.91 2.70 -6.95
CA GLY A 538 -3.37 1.50 -7.64
C GLY A 538 -4.08 1.81 -8.96
N LEU A 539 -4.99 2.80 -8.93
CA LEU A 539 -5.67 3.28 -10.15
C LEU A 539 -4.66 3.88 -11.14
N ALA A 540 -3.76 4.74 -10.67
CA ALA A 540 -2.78 5.43 -11.52
C ALA A 540 -1.82 4.44 -12.19
N PHE A 541 -1.40 3.39 -11.46
CA PHE A 541 -0.54 2.34 -12.00
C PHE A 541 -1.23 1.54 -13.11
N ASP A 542 -2.47 1.11 -12.90
CA ASP A 542 -3.25 0.41 -13.92
C ASP A 542 -3.60 1.31 -15.10
N ALA A 543 -3.96 2.58 -14.86
CA ALA A 543 -4.21 3.58 -15.89
C ALA A 543 -2.98 3.81 -16.76
N MET A 544 -1.79 3.87 -16.14
CA MET A 544 -0.52 3.98 -16.83
C MET A 544 -0.23 2.75 -17.70
N LEU A 545 -0.39 1.53 -17.16
CA LEU A 545 -0.18 0.30 -17.94
C LEU A 545 -1.17 0.21 -19.11
N TYR A 546 -2.44 0.58 -18.87
CA TYR A 546 -3.48 0.57 -19.88
C TYR A 546 -3.20 1.59 -21.00
N PHE A 547 -2.87 2.83 -20.63
CA PHE A 547 -2.62 3.91 -21.58
C PHE A 547 -1.37 3.67 -22.44
N THR A 548 -0.28 3.21 -21.82
CA THR A 548 0.99 2.99 -22.51
C THR A 548 1.04 1.66 -23.27
N ASN A 549 0.22 0.69 -22.87
CA ASN A 549 0.27 -0.71 -23.34
C ASN A 549 1.69 -1.31 -23.26
N ILE A 550 2.49 -0.82 -22.31
CA ILE A 550 3.88 -1.24 -22.13
C ILE A 550 3.94 -2.66 -21.57
N ARG A 551 5.03 -3.37 -21.91
CA ARG A 551 5.37 -4.68 -21.37
C ARG A 551 6.74 -4.56 -20.73
N LEU A 552 6.78 -4.64 -19.41
CA LEU A 552 8.00 -4.49 -18.62
C LEU A 552 8.45 -5.86 -18.15
N GLU A 553 9.72 -6.18 -18.35
CA GLU A 553 10.33 -7.38 -17.78
C GLU A 553 10.64 -7.17 -16.30
N LEU A 554 10.17 -8.08 -15.46
CA LEU A 554 10.45 -8.15 -14.05
C LEU A 554 11.71 -8.97 -13.82
N LEU A 555 12.49 -8.57 -12.81
CA LEU A 555 13.69 -9.27 -12.41
C LEU A 555 13.34 -10.66 -11.85
N ILE A 556 14.02 -11.67 -12.37
CA ILE A 556 13.93 -13.07 -11.91
C ILE A 556 15.17 -13.54 -11.16
N ASP A 557 16.20 -12.69 -11.10
CA ASP A 557 17.45 -12.90 -10.37
C ASP A 557 17.43 -12.05 -9.09
N TYR A 558 17.49 -12.70 -7.93
CA TYR A 558 17.45 -12.00 -6.63
C TYR A 558 18.68 -11.11 -6.42
N ASP A 559 19.85 -11.49 -6.96
CA ASP A 559 21.06 -10.68 -6.81
C ASP A 559 20.94 -9.37 -7.62
N GLN A 560 20.21 -9.38 -8.74
CA GLN A 560 19.88 -8.15 -9.47
C GLN A 560 18.94 -7.25 -8.67
N VAL A 561 17.93 -7.83 -8.01
CA VAL A 561 17.04 -7.08 -7.11
C VAL A 561 17.84 -6.40 -6.00
N LEU A 562 18.71 -7.15 -5.31
CA LEU A 562 19.57 -6.61 -4.25
C LEU A 562 20.51 -5.52 -4.76
N PHE A 563 21.02 -5.67 -5.99
CA PHE A 563 21.88 -4.68 -6.65
C PHE A 563 21.14 -3.36 -6.92
N PHE A 564 19.90 -3.42 -7.41
CA PHE A 564 19.08 -2.23 -7.61
C PHE A 564 18.61 -1.62 -6.28
N GLU A 565 18.23 -2.44 -5.29
CA GLU A 565 17.86 -1.96 -3.94
C GLU A 565 19.00 -1.15 -3.30
N GLN A 566 20.26 -1.59 -3.47
CA GLN A 566 21.43 -0.84 -3.00
C GLN A 566 21.66 0.47 -3.75
N ALA A 567 21.20 0.55 -5.01
CA ALA A 567 21.30 1.74 -5.85
C ALA A 567 20.19 2.77 -5.57
N ILE A 568 19.12 2.39 -4.85
CA ILE A 568 18.04 3.30 -4.51
C ILE A 568 18.53 4.29 -3.46
N ILE A 569 18.48 5.57 -3.84
CA ILE A 569 18.86 6.70 -2.99
C ILE A 569 17.66 7.64 -2.92
N GLY A 570 17.37 8.14 -1.72
CA GLY A 570 16.30 9.12 -1.49
C GLY A 570 16.62 10.51 -2.04
N GLY A 571 15.71 11.46 -1.82
CA GLY A 571 15.95 12.87 -2.14
C GLY A 571 17.16 13.42 -1.38
N VAL A 572 18.03 14.13 -2.10
CA VAL A 572 19.16 14.82 -1.49
C VAL A 572 18.63 16.00 -0.67
N SER A 573 18.88 15.96 0.65
CA SER A 573 18.60 17.08 1.55
C SER A 573 19.91 17.48 2.23
N GLN A 574 20.50 18.57 1.75
CA GLN A 574 21.73 19.15 2.31
C GLN A 574 21.42 20.52 2.88
N CYS A 575 21.88 20.75 4.11
CA CYS A 575 22.02 22.10 4.64
C CYS A 575 23.50 22.50 4.51
N CYS A 576 23.82 23.34 3.54
CA CYS A 576 25.13 23.99 3.44
C CYS A 576 25.17 25.16 4.46
N LEU A 577 26.35 25.59 4.93
CA LEU A 577 26.53 26.68 5.92
C LEU A 577 25.65 27.92 5.60
N ARG A 578 25.12 28.75 6.52
CA ARG A 578 24.68 28.74 7.95
C ARG A 578 23.85 30.05 8.05
N TYR A 579 22.56 30.01 8.41
CA TYR A 579 21.68 31.20 8.56
C TYR A 579 21.87 32.31 7.51
N CYS A 580 21.07 32.27 6.43
CA CYS A 580 20.98 33.38 5.49
C CYS A 580 19.81 34.28 5.89
N GLU A 581 20.08 35.57 6.11
CA GLU A 581 19.06 36.59 6.33
C GLU A 581 19.12 37.59 5.18
N ALA A 582 17.99 37.82 4.52
CA ALA A 582 17.88 38.89 3.54
C ALA A 582 17.99 40.24 4.25
N ASN A 583 18.54 41.25 3.58
CA ASN A 583 18.50 42.64 4.04
C ASN A 583 18.03 43.50 2.87
N ASN A 584 16.74 43.78 2.79
CA ASN A 584 16.21 44.63 1.72
C ASN A 584 15.11 45.57 2.23
N LYS A 585 14.89 46.64 1.48
CA LYS A 585 13.96 47.73 1.82
C LYS A 585 12.50 47.29 2.04
N TYR A 586 12.12 46.07 1.65
CA TYR A 586 10.75 45.55 1.82
C TYR A 586 10.54 44.88 3.19
N MET A 587 11.58 44.75 4.01
CA MET A 587 11.51 44.09 5.33
C MET A 587 11.02 44.99 6.47
N GLY A 588 10.60 46.23 6.16
CA GLY A 588 10.07 47.17 7.15
C GLY A 588 11.06 47.44 8.28
N ARG A 589 10.64 47.22 9.54
CA ARG A 589 11.46 47.45 10.74
C ARG A 589 12.71 46.57 10.84
N HIS A 590 12.78 45.48 10.06
CA HIS A 590 13.91 44.55 10.05
C HIS A 590 14.98 44.95 9.02
N PHE A 591 14.72 45.95 8.18
CA PHE A 591 15.71 46.44 7.22
C PHE A 591 16.78 47.28 7.92
N ASN A 592 18.05 46.97 7.68
CA ASN A 592 19.18 47.75 8.16
C ASN A 592 19.87 48.47 7.00
N SER A 593 19.72 49.80 6.95
CA SER A 593 20.33 50.65 5.91
C SER A 593 21.86 50.70 5.97
N SER A 594 22.47 50.23 7.06
CA SER A 594 23.93 50.18 7.23
C SER A 594 24.54 48.90 6.63
N LEU A 595 23.72 47.91 6.27
CA LEU A 595 24.17 46.65 5.67
C LEU A 595 23.90 46.65 4.14
N PRO A 596 24.69 45.90 3.34
CA PRO A 596 24.42 45.73 1.91
C PRO A 596 23.03 45.14 1.64
N SER A 597 22.43 45.52 0.52
CA SER A 597 21.13 44.95 0.12
C SER A 597 21.30 43.49 -0.31
N SER A 598 20.50 42.58 0.25
CA SER A 598 20.46 41.16 -0.13
C SER A 598 19.03 40.62 -0.21
N PHE A 599 18.84 39.63 -1.07
CA PHE A 599 17.57 38.95 -1.32
C PHE A 599 17.79 37.44 -1.23
N ILE A 600 16.76 36.71 -0.82
CA ILE A 600 16.72 35.25 -0.86
C ILE A 600 15.76 34.86 -1.97
N SER A 601 16.22 34.00 -2.88
CA SER A 601 15.40 33.42 -3.94
C SER A 601 15.07 31.98 -3.59
N TYR A 602 13.79 31.62 -3.71
CA TYR A 602 13.32 30.24 -3.61
C TYR A 602 12.97 29.74 -5.01
N LEU A 603 13.59 28.64 -5.42
CA LEU A 603 13.33 27.97 -6.68
C LEU A 603 12.78 26.59 -6.38
N ASP A 604 11.64 26.25 -6.98
CA ASP A 604 11.03 24.94 -6.90
C ASP A 604 10.79 24.39 -8.30
N CYS A 605 11.13 23.12 -8.49
CA CYS A 605 10.96 22.41 -9.74
C CYS A 605 9.54 21.84 -9.82
N ASN A 606 8.69 22.48 -10.63
CA ASN A 606 7.34 21.97 -10.92
C ASN A 606 7.42 20.56 -11.53
N GLY A 607 6.95 19.55 -10.79
CA GLY A 607 6.88 18.17 -11.28
C GLY A 607 8.25 17.50 -11.50
N LEU A 608 9.19 17.65 -10.56
CA LEU A 608 10.53 17.04 -10.63
C LEU A 608 10.52 15.54 -10.99
N TYR A 609 9.68 14.75 -10.30
CA TYR A 609 9.57 13.32 -10.58
C TYR A 609 8.87 13.05 -11.91
N SER A 610 7.84 13.81 -12.27
CA SER A 610 7.15 13.69 -13.56
C SER A 610 8.12 13.91 -14.74
N TRP A 611 8.98 14.93 -14.64
CA TRP A 611 10.03 15.17 -15.64
C TRP A 611 11.02 14.00 -15.70
N SER A 612 11.47 13.51 -14.55
CA SER A 612 12.40 12.37 -14.46
C SER A 612 11.80 11.09 -15.04
N MET A 613 10.51 10.85 -14.79
CA MET A 613 9.73 9.74 -15.34
C MET A 613 9.48 9.85 -16.85
N SER A 614 9.70 11.03 -17.44
CA SER A 614 9.60 11.24 -18.90
C SER A 614 10.92 10.96 -19.63
N LEU A 615 11.99 10.65 -18.91
CA LEU A 615 13.27 10.24 -19.50
C LEU A 615 13.23 8.75 -19.89
N HIS A 616 14.32 8.26 -20.51
CA HIS A 616 14.42 6.84 -20.83
C HIS A 616 14.54 6.01 -19.55
N LEU A 617 13.60 5.11 -19.33
CA LEU A 617 13.50 4.22 -18.19
C LEU A 617 13.72 2.77 -18.62
N PRO A 618 14.22 1.88 -17.73
CA PRO A 618 14.40 0.47 -18.04
C PRO A 618 13.10 -0.21 -18.49
N THR A 619 13.20 -1.13 -19.44
CA THR A 619 12.07 -1.91 -19.97
C THR A 619 12.28 -3.43 -19.93
N SER A 620 13.45 -3.92 -20.38
CA SER A 620 13.72 -5.35 -20.51
C SER A 620 15.22 -5.67 -20.68
N ASN A 621 15.53 -6.96 -20.88
CA ASN A 621 16.85 -7.52 -21.19
C ASN A 621 17.90 -7.25 -20.11
N PHE A 622 17.53 -7.42 -18.84
CA PHE A 622 18.43 -7.23 -17.70
C PHE A 622 19.51 -8.31 -17.68
N LYS A 623 20.74 -7.93 -18.03
CA LYS A 623 21.88 -8.85 -18.12
C LYS A 623 23.08 -8.31 -17.36
N TRP A 624 23.66 -9.15 -16.50
CA TRP A 624 24.99 -8.91 -15.94
C TRP A 624 26.03 -8.81 -17.05
N LEU A 625 26.91 -7.81 -16.95
CA LEU A 625 28.02 -7.64 -17.87
C LEU A 625 29.05 -8.76 -17.68
N ASP A 626 29.58 -9.27 -18.79
CA ASP A 626 30.70 -10.20 -18.75
C ASP A 626 32.05 -9.48 -18.57
N LYS A 627 33.14 -10.25 -18.49
CA LYS A 627 34.48 -9.71 -18.22
C LYS A 627 34.97 -8.76 -19.31
N ASP A 628 34.65 -9.04 -20.57
CA ASP A 628 35.09 -8.22 -21.70
C ASP A 628 34.30 -6.91 -21.74
N GLU A 629 32.99 -6.98 -21.46
CA GLU A 629 32.13 -5.81 -21.29
C GLU A 629 32.60 -4.92 -20.12
N LEU A 630 32.95 -5.50 -18.97
CA LEU A 630 33.50 -4.76 -17.83
C LEU A 630 34.85 -4.10 -18.16
N GLN A 631 35.73 -4.81 -18.85
CA GLN A 631 37.02 -4.26 -19.28
C GLN A 631 36.84 -3.08 -20.23
N TYR A 632 35.88 -3.17 -21.15
CA TYR A 632 35.53 -2.07 -22.05
C TYR A 632 35.09 -0.81 -21.27
N PHE A 633 34.25 -0.96 -20.24
CA PHE A 633 33.72 0.16 -19.45
C PHE A 633 34.66 0.70 -18.37
N ASN A 634 35.81 0.07 -18.12
CA ASN A 634 36.87 0.67 -17.29
C ASN A 634 37.49 1.93 -17.93
N CYS A 635 37.25 2.17 -19.22
CA CYS A 635 37.64 3.38 -19.91
C CYS A 635 36.55 4.47 -19.77
N LYS A 636 36.89 5.63 -19.21
CA LYS A 636 35.92 6.71 -18.96
C LYS A 636 35.29 7.26 -20.23
N GLU A 637 36.03 7.29 -21.35
CA GLU A 637 35.53 7.73 -22.66
C GLU A 637 34.40 6.83 -23.15
N ASN A 638 34.49 5.52 -22.87
CA ASN A 638 33.43 4.58 -23.21
C ASN A 638 32.17 4.79 -22.37
N ILE A 639 32.30 5.22 -21.11
CA ILE A 639 31.16 5.60 -20.26
C ILE A 639 30.50 6.89 -20.78
N LEU A 640 31.30 7.91 -21.14
CA LEU A 640 30.79 9.18 -21.66
C LEU A 640 30.05 9.02 -23.00
N ASN A 641 30.45 8.05 -23.83
CA ASN A 641 29.88 7.82 -25.16
C ASN A 641 28.75 6.76 -25.22
N ILE A 642 28.21 6.31 -24.07
CA ILE A 642 27.13 5.29 -24.03
C ILE A 642 25.92 5.69 -24.88
N ASP A 643 25.43 6.93 -24.73
CA ASP A 643 24.21 7.39 -25.40
C ASP A 643 24.38 7.40 -26.92
N GLU A 644 25.54 7.82 -27.42
CA GLU A 644 25.86 7.84 -28.86
C GLU A 644 26.06 6.44 -29.42
N LYS A 645 26.81 5.59 -28.69
CA LYS A 645 27.12 4.22 -29.14
C LYS A 645 25.87 3.33 -29.26
N PHE A 646 24.92 3.51 -28.34
CA PHE A 646 23.73 2.65 -28.24
C PHE A 646 22.44 3.37 -28.63
N ASN A 647 22.52 4.54 -29.29
CA ASN A 647 21.36 5.34 -29.71
C ASN A 647 20.34 5.59 -28.59
N LYS A 648 20.80 5.66 -27.33
CA LYS A 648 19.96 5.77 -26.12
C LYS A 648 19.00 4.60 -25.87
N GLU A 649 19.08 3.50 -26.62
CA GLU A 649 18.20 2.33 -26.47
C GLU A 649 18.69 1.37 -25.38
N LYS A 650 19.98 1.45 -24.99
CA LYS A 650 20.55 0.68 -23.87
C LYS A 650 20.93 1.58 -22.71
N GLY A 651 20.62 1.10 -21.51
CA GLY A 651 21.04 1.70 -20.25
C GLY A 651 21.90 0.75 -19.43
N PHE A 652 22.60 1.32 -18.46
CA PHE A 652 23.52 0.61 -17.59
C PHE A 652 23.43 1.12 -16.14
N PHE A 653 23.53 0.19 -15.18
CA PHE A 653 23.94 0.51 -13.82
C PHE A 653 25.30 -0.14 -13.57
N PHE A 654 26.18 0.59 -12.89
CA PHE A 654 27.53 0.14 -12.58
C PHE A 654 27.79 0.19 -11.08
N GLU A 655 28.48 -0.82 -10.57
CA GLU A 655 29.18 -0.77 -9.29
C GLU A 655 30.63 -0.33 -9.56
N ILE A 656 31.03 0.81 -9.01
CA ILE A 656 32.29 1.47 -9.34
C ILE A 656 33.10 1.83 -8.10
N THR A 657 34.40 2.00 -8.33
CA THR A 657 35.25 2.79 -7.46
C THR A 657 35.63 4.07 -8.19
N ILE A 658 35.44 5.22 -7.54
CA ILE A 658 35.64 6.54 -8.13
C ILE A 658 36.27 7.49 -7.10
N ASP A 659 37.31 8.19 -7.54
CA ASP A 659 38.04 9.17 -6.75
C ASP A 659 37.41 10.55 -6.84
N TYR A 660 37.52 11.27 -5.72
CA TYR A 660 37.05 12.64 -5.58
C TYR A 660 38.27 13.54 -5.31
N PRO A 661 38.87 14.12 -6.36
CA PRO A 661 40.09 14.91 -6.24
C PRO A 661 39.96 16.09 -5.27
N ASP A 662 40.98 16.31 -4.44
CA ASP A 662 41.00 17.36 -3.40
C ASP A 662 40.76 18.77 -3.95
N HIS A 663 41.26 19.06 -5.17
CA HIS A 663 41.09 20.37 -5.80
C HIS A 663 39.62 20.71 -6.16
N LEU A 664 38.70 19.72 -6.13
CA LEU A 664 37.27 19.92 -6.37
C LEU A 664 36.47 20.13 -5.08
N HIS A 665 37.10 19.97 -3.90
CA HIS A 665 36.38 19.98 -2.63
C HIS A 665 35.73 21.33 -2.36
N ASP A 666 36.44 22.43 -2.57
CA ASP A 666 35.92 23.78 -2.35
C ASP A 666 34.75 24.12 -3.28
N SER A 667 34.81 23.71 -4.55
CA SER A 667 33.75 23.99 -5.53
C SER A 667 32.52 23.10 -5.36
N HIS A 668 32.67 21.91 -4.79
CA HIS A 668 31.59 20.94 -4.66
C HIS A 668 31.08 20.74 -3.23
N GLN A 669 31.63 21.44 -2.24
CA GLN A 669 31.27 21.26 -0.82
C GLN A 669 29.76 21.39 -0.54
N ASP A 670 29.07 22.25 -1.30
CA ASP A 670 27.65 22.52 -1.13
C ASP A 670 26.74 21.45 -1.77
N LEU A 671 27.21 20.75 -2.80
CA LEU A 671 26.45 19.68 -3.42
C LEU A 671 27.37 18.59 -4.00
N PRO A 672 28.04 17.79 -3.15
CA PRO A 672 28.89 16.69 -3.61
C PRO A 672 28.14 15.67 -4.45
N PHE A 673 28.75 15.21 -5.54
CA PHE A 673 28.25 14.09 -6.33
C PHE A 673 28.27 12.76 -5.56
N LEU A 674 27.38 11.84 -5.96
CA LEU A 674 27.34 10.44 -5.49
C LEU A 674 27.13 10.30 -3.95
N PRO A 675 25.98 10.77 -3.42
CA PRO A 675 25.68 10.69 -1.98
C PRO A 675 25.59 9.24 -1.49
N ILE A 676 26.00 8.98 -0.25
CA ILE A 676 26.07 7.61 0.31
C ILE A 676 25.14 7.46 1.51
N SER A 677 24.36 6.38 1.56
CA SER A 677 23.57 6.03 2.75
C SER A 677 24.41 5.28 3.79
N GLN A 678 24.85 5.99 4.83
CA GLN A 678 25.71 5.45 5.90
C GLN A 678 25.29 5.98 7.27
N ILE A 679 25.73 5.32 8.34
CA ILE A 679 25.53 5.82 9.72
C ILE A 679 26.62 6.88 9.96
N PRO A 680 26.28 8.16 10.13
CA PRO A 680 27.28 9.18 10.42
C PRO A 680 27.91 8.95 11.80
N PRO A 681 29.11 9.49 12.05
CA PRO A 681 29.72 9.46 13.37
C PRO A 681 28.75 9.96 14.44
N ASN A 682 28.66 9.25 15.57
CA ASN A 682 27.78 9.56 16.71
C ASN A 682 26.27 9.43 16.44
N ALA A 683 25.83 8.90 15.30
CA ALA A 683 24.42 8.59 15.05
C ALA A 683 24.12 7.10 15.20
N LYS A 684 22.85 6.79 15.49
CA LYS A 684 22.34 5.41 15.54
C LYS A 684 21.62 4.98 14.25
N GLN A 685 21.27 5.94 13.40
CA GLN A 685 20.47 5.72 12.19
C GLN A 685 21.28 6.06 10.95
N ARG A 686 21.03 5.33 9.86
CA ARG A 686 21.57 5.65 8.53
C ARG A 686 21.00 6.99 8.07
N LYS A 687 21.84 7.81 7.45
CA LYS A 687 21.47 9.04 6.79
C LYS A 687 22.09 9.06 5.40
N LEU A 688 21.48 9.81 4.49
CA LEU A 688 22.09 10.10 3.21
C LEU A 688 23.16 11.17 3.41
N LEU A 689 24.42 10.81 3.22
CA LEU A 689 25.58 11.65 3.46
C LEU A 689 26.17 12.14 2.14
N LEU A 690 26.34 13.45 2.06
CA LEU A 690 27.01 14.12 0.95
C LEU A 690 28.46 14.34 1.36
N THR A 691 29.33 13.46 0.86
CA THR A 691 30.74 13.44 1.26
C THR A 691 31.62 13.68 0.04
N LEU A 692 32.74 14.35 0.26
CA LEU A 692 33.79 14.56 -0.75
C LEU A 692 34.83 13.43 -0.74
N ASN A 693 34.51 12.31 -0.09
CA ASN A 693 35.41 11.16 0.03
C ASN A 693 35.40 10.31 -1.24
N ARG A 694 36.47 9.55 -1.46
CA ARG A 694 36.50 8.43 -2.41
C ARG A 694 35.31 7.50 -2.18
N LYS A 695 34.72 7.02 -3.27
CA LYS A 695 33.58 6.10 -3.24
C LYS A 695 34.04 4.72 -3.65
N GLU A 696 33.83 3.73 -2.78
CA GLU A 696 34.15 2.32 -3.02
C GLU A 696 32.88 1.53 -3.26
N LYS A 697 32.87 0.68 -4.30
CA LYS A 697 31.72 -0.16 -4.68
C LYS A 697 30.38 0.59 -4.70
N TYR A 698 30.40 1.80 -5.23
CA TYR A 698 29.22 2.66 -5.34
C TYR A 698 28.38 2.24 -6.53
N ILE A 699 27.08 2.04 -6.35
CA ILE A 699 26.18 1.62 -7.42
C ILE A 699 25.41 2.83 -7.96
N CYS A 700 25.47 3.06 -9.27
CA CYS A 700 24.72 4.15 -9.88
C CYS A 700 24.36 3.92 -11.35
N HIS A 701 23.35 4.66 -11.78
CA HIS A 701 22.96 4.75 -13.19
C HIS A 701 24.04 5.48 -14.00
N TYR A 702 24.30 5.03 -15.24
CA TYR A 702 25.36 5.57 -16.08
C TYR A 702 25.28 7.09 -16.30
N LYS A 703 24.07 7.69 -16.40
CA LYS A 703 23.95 9.16 -16.53
C LYS A 703 24.46 9.92 -15.31
N THR A 704 24.29 9.36 -14.12
CA THR A 704 24.81 9.94 -12.88
C THR A 704 26.34 9.87 -12.89
N LEU A 705 26.89 8.74 -13.34
CA LEU A 705 28.32 8.56 -13.50
C LEU A 705 28.93 9.49 -14.57
N GLN A 706 28.27 9.63 -15.72
CA GLN A 706 28.68 10.57 -16.77
C GLN A 706 28.75 12.00 -16.23
N THR A 707 27.73 12.41 -15.47
CA THR A 707 27.70 13.75 -14.85
C THR A 707 28.86 13.92 -13.87
N ALA A 708 29.13 12.92 -13.02
CA ALA A 708 30.25 12.95 -12.09
C ALA A 708 31.62 13.05 -12.81
N ILE A 709 31.85 12.23 -13.84
CA ILE A 709 33.10 12.24 -14.63
C ILE A 709 33.27 13.57 -15.38
N ALA A 710 32.19 14.09 -15.97
CA ALA A 710 32.19 15.38 -16.66
C ALA A 710 32.53 16.55 -15.73
N ASN A 711 32.25 16.42 -14.42
CA ASN A 711 32.61 17.39 -13.38
C ASN A 711 33.94 17.04 -12.67
N GLY A 712 34.79 16.19 -13.26
CA GLY A 712 36.17 16.00 -12.82
C GLY A 712 36.40 14.84 -11.85
N LEU A 713 35.38 14.07 -11.47
CA LEU A 713 35.60 12.83 -10.69
C LEU A 713 36.31 11.78 -11.56
N VAL A 714 37.18 10.98 -10.93
CA VAL A 714 38.08 10.06 -11.66
C VAL A 714 37.65 8.62 -11.45
N LEU A 715 37.11 7.99 -12.49
CA LEU A 715 36.77 6.57 -12.49
C LEU A 715 38.04 5.72 -12.32
N VAL A 716 38.05 4.87 -11.30
CA VAL A 716 39.19 3.98 -11.00
C VAL A 716 38.91 2.58 -11.56
N GLN A 717 37.73 2.03 -11.28
CA GLN A 717 37.37 0.68 -11.67
C GLN A 717 35.85 0.49 -11.73
N VAL A 718 35.39 -0.32 -12.68
CA VAL A 718 34.06 -0.93 -12.74
C VAL A 718 34.16 -2.37 -12.24
N HIS A 719 33.44 -2.69 -11.16
CA HIS A 719 33.46 -4.02 -10.53
C HIS A 719 32.39 -4.93 -11.12
N ARG A 720 31.17 -4.41 -11.25
CA ARG A 720 30.00 -5.10 -11.78
C ARG A 720 29.15 -4.12 -12.58
N GLY A 721 28.30 -4.65 -13.46
CA GLY A 721 27.29 -3.84 -14.10
C GLY A 721 26.14 -4.67 -14.64
N ILE A 722 24.99 -4.02 -14.78
CA ILE A 722 23.79 -4.58 -15.41
C ILE A 722 23.48 -3.70 -16.61
N SER A 723 23.32 -4.33 -17.78
CA SER A 723 22.77 -3.71 -18.98
C SER A 723 21.28 -4.01 -19.10
N PHE A 724 20.54 -3.10 -19.73
CA PHE A 724 19.11 -3.26 -20.02
C PHE A 724 18.71 -2.43 -21.24
N THR A 725 17.60 -2.80 -21.87
CA THR A 725 16.90 -1.95 -22.83
C THR A 725 16.12 -0.87 -22.08
N GLN A 726 16.06 0.33 -22.65
CA GLN A 726 15.33 1.47 -22.07
C GLN A 726 14.58 2.25 -23.16
N SER A 727 13.51 2.94 -22.76
CA SER A 727 12.78 3.87 -23.62
C SER A 727 12.02 4.90 -22.77
N ASP A 728 11.55 5.97 -23.37
CA ASP A 728 10.73 7.01 -22.72
C ASP A 728 9.24 6.61 -22.64
N TRP A 729 8.96 5.33 -22.39
CA TRP A 729 7.61 4.74 -22.49
C TRP A 729 6.55 5.43 -21.62
N LEU A 730 6.96 6.08 -20.53
CA LEU A 730 6.07 6.75 -19.59
C LEU A 730 5.79 8.23 -19.94
N LYS A 731 6.61 8.82 -20.83
CA LYS A 731 6.53 10.24 -21.21
C LYS A 731 5.15 10.64 -21.70
N LYS A 732 4.55 9.87 -22.60
CA LYS A 732 3.23 10.19 -23.18
C LYS A 732 2.14 10.26 -22.12
N PHE A 733 2.17 9.36 -21.14
CA PHE A 733 1.20 9.35 -20.04
C PHE A 733 1.42 10.53 -19.10
N VAL A 734 2.68 10.87 -18.78
CA VAL A 734 3.01 12.04 -17.95
C VAL A 734 2.58 13.33 -18.64
N ASP A 735 2.93 13.51 -19.91
CA ASP A 735 2.56 14.70 -20.71
C ASP A 735 1.03 14.85 -20.76
N TYR A 736 0.30 13.75 -20.98
CA TYR A 736 -1.16 13.73 -21.01
C TYR A 736 -1.78 14.23 -19.69
N ASN A 737 -1.32 13.70 -18.55
CA ASN A 737 -1.84 14.11 -17.23
C ASN A 737 -1.42 15.54 -16.85
N THR A 738 -0.24 15.98 -17.27
CA THR A 738 0.26 17.35 -17.02
C THR A 738 -0.56 18.40 -17.79
N ILE A 739 -1.00 18.09 -19.01
CA ILE A 739 -1.81 19.00 -19.84
C ILE A 739 -3.28 19.03 -19.38
N ILE A 740 -3.83 17.87 -19.01
CA ILE A 740 -5.26 17.75 -18.67
C ILE A 740 -5.56 18.21 -17.25
N GLY A 741 -4.66 17.99 -16.30
CA GLY A 741 -4.83 18.36 -14.89
C GLY A 741 -5.31 19.82 -14.72
N PRO A 742 -4.60 20.83 -15.25
CA PRO A 742 -5.00 22.23 -15.09
C PRO A 742 -6.29 22.59 -15.83
N ARG A 743 -6.53 22.02 -17.02
CA ARG A 743 -7.61 22.44 -17.94
C ARG A 743 -8.99 21.87 -17.59
N LYS A 744 -9.06 20.66 -17.02
CA LYS A 744 -10.34 20.07 -16.59
C LYS A 744 -10.74 20.46 -15.17
N LEU A 745 -9.83 20.98 -14.34
CA LEU A 745 -10.22 21.61 -13.06
C LEU A 745 -10.76 23.04 -13.27
N SER A 746 -10.37 23.74 -14.34
CA SER A 746 -10.80 25.11 -14.62
C SER A 746 -11.97 25.25 -15.61
N SER A 747 -12.24 24.23 -16.43
CA SER A 747 -13.29 24.27 -17.45
C SER A 747 -13.66 22.86 -17.89
N VAL A 748 -14.78 22.33 -17.36
CA VAL A 748 -15.45 21.15 -17.95
C VAL A 748 -16.72 21.62 -18.63
N ASP A 749 -16.54 22.43 -19.67
CA ASP A 749 -17.57 22.53 -20.70
C ASP A 749 -17.48 21.26 -21.56
N ASN A 750 -18.61 20.57 -21.68
CA ASN A 750 -18.84 19.41 -22.54
C ASN A 750 -18.72 19.78 -24.03
N THR A 751 -17.50 20.12 -24.49
CA THR A 751 -17.22 20.25 -25.92
C THR A 751 -16.17 19.23 -26.34
N SER A 752 -16.58 18.46 -27.34
CA SER A 752 -15.85 17.40 -28.02
C SER A 752 -14.45 17.84 -28.46
N ILE A 753 -13.43 17.41 -27.73
CA ILE A 753 -12.06 17.34 -28.26
C ILE A 753 -11.87 15.94 -28.82
N SER A 754 -11.50 15.88 -30.10
CA SER A 754 -11.29 14.68 -30.90
C SER A 754 -10.51 13.61 -30.13
N LYS A 755 -11.10 12.42 -30.06
CA LYS A 755 -10.48 11.16 -29.66
C LYS A 755 -9.06 11.08 -30.25
N PRO A 756 -8.03 10.64 -29.50
CA PRO A 756 -6.90 10.03 -30.16
C PRO A 756 -7.48 8.82 -30.89
N THR A 757 -7.32 8.81 -32.21
CA THR A 757 -7.65 7.68 -33.07
C THR A 757 -7.13 6.43 -32.38
N ILE A 758 -8.04 5.52 -32.05
CA ILE A 758 -7.69 4.13 -31.79
C ILE A 758 -6.76 3.76 -32.95
N ILE A 759 -5.49 3.53 -32.66
CA ILE A 759 -4.55 3.03 -33.67
C ILE A 759 -5.27 1.86 -34.31
N ASP A 760 -5.54 2.01 -35.60
CA ASP A 760 -6.19 1.04 -36.42
C ASP A 760 -5.54 -0.32 -36.12
N ARG A 761 -6.33 -1.25 -35.59
CA ARG A 761 -5.85 -2.59 -35.19
C ARG A 761 -5.68 -3.41 -36.47
N GLY A 762 -4.75 -2.99 -37.32
CA GLY A 762 -4.28 -3.77 -38.46
C GLY A 762 -3.26 -4.81 -38.01
N PRO A 763 -3.17 -5.96 -38.69
CA PRO A 763 -2.13 -6.94 -38.41
C PRO A 763 -0.77 -6.34 -38.76
N ASN A 764 0.16 -6.37 -37.81
CA ASN A 764 1.57 -6.09 -38.06
C ASN A 764 2.10 -7.06 -39.13
N HIS A 765 2.33 -6.54 -40.33
CA HIS A 765 3.40 -7.05 -41.20
C HIS A 765 4.69 -6.31 -40.81
N LEU A 766 5.55 -7.00 -40.06
CA LEU A 766 6.98 -6.66 -39.93
C LEU A 766 7.75 -7.67 -40.80
N THR A 767 8.29 -7.19 -41.91
CA THR A 767 9.58 -7.65 -42.42
C THR A 767 10.68 -6.83 -41.79
#